data_AF-A0A448YTE2-F1
#
_entry.id   AF-A0A448YTE2-F1
#
_cell.length_a   1.000
_cell.length_b   1.000
_cell.length_c   1.000
_cell.angle_alpha   90.00
_cell.angle_beta   90.00
_cell.angle_gamma   90.00
#
_symmetry.space_group_name_H-M   'P 1'
#
loop_
_entity.id
_entity.type
_entity.pdbx_description
1 polymer ?
#
loop_
_entity_poly.entity_id
_entity_poly.type
_entity_poly.pdbx_seq_one_letter_code
_entity_poly.pdbx_strand_id
1 'polypeptide(L)'
;MDLLKILDAKPEPQVVDEDHFIIDPTYQLSNHYKIATPMSDFQKELMDQIVSLHYSDILKFFERIDDNNKVLTATQERIIMDSLQTMLTNAQLVASHPYLLIDHYFPKSLTNRDLPKRLAETSGKFQILSDILNVLDSIYNPRDRSDRSRHSRKSVNLGIVAKEGKTLDLIDSLCTGSRCYLKRYSGVKVRDSSSKQKENMKLHLTVHLFPSSMENLNKKELPKEDEGDVLQLDYLILFDITGDVNNKKLRKYMVSGLTKVIQLVPIYSVDHIALYFRHLVDDRNYNDYLKPVVAAIVVMRDRVGQLPPILKPVYTNHLQYLMEWFRDPIMTKWPLPDMPEIPTFNGKDVEHSLLTEVKFNFDNKDFLKEEAESHGEQPKELNLNFNFAGGKTQMVSHIVQPRFCGKDQNKLDFYEEKRWQKKYLTNPLNGDYYKLTGISREIHQNEVLTHTLIYSLNMKMASLEQVNMEVKTFDEVFESRMRSFRVMRLEYSKMAKDLEEMESRVKKKTSKIESMDKLVEELKGKINELKEGISKIVELEDSELGKKWIGLDTESVECREEISKLQEHIESNGNEVKYMKEEIERAEKSISESRASMEKKQEQVIELERKINELRDDHGGVEERKRRLEEVRERYDKAKNKNIELVDRLDLTFKRLVDASSGRGRYVNYGRGGRNAS
;
A
#
# COMPACT_ATOMS: atom_id res chain seq x y z
N MET A 1 33.52 29.72 3.45
CA MET A 1 33.02 28.33 3.48
C MET A 1 32.99 27.93 4.94
N ASP A 2 31.84 28.05 5.59
CA ASP A 2 31.70 27.74 7.02
C ASP A 2 31.66 26.24 7.24
N LEU A 3 32.80 25.67 7.65
CA LEU A 3 32.99 24.24 7.92
C LEU A 3 32.05 23.71 9.03
N LEU A 4 31.61 24.58 9.94
CA LEU A 4 30.70 24.23 11.04
C LEU A 4 29.28 23.85 10.56
N LYS A 5 28.81 24.43 9.45
CA LYS A 5 27.49 24.09 8.87
C LYS A 5 27.44 22.73 8.16
N ILE A 6 28.60 22.17 7.80
CA ILE A 6 28.70 20.88 7.11
C ILE A 6 28.64 19.73 8.12
N LEU A 7 29.06 19.97 9.37
CA LEU A 7 29.09 18.96 10.43
C LEU A 7 27.75 18.81 11.18
N ASP A 8 26.89 19.85 11.16
CA ASP A 8 25.55 19.83 11.78
C ASP A 8 24.43 19.31 10.85
N ALA A 9 24.72 19.07 9.57
CA ALA A 9 23.78 18.36 8.70
C ALA A 9 23.77 16.88 9.12
N LYS A 10 22.60 16.34 9.49
CA LYS A 10 22.42 14.88 9.64
C LYS A 10 23.12 14.22 8.43
N PRO A 11 24.06 13.28 8.62
CA PRO A 11 24.69 12.62 7.48
C PRO A 11 23.56 12.04 6.62
N GLU A 12 23.52 12.44 5.35
CA GLU A 12 22.62 11.81 4.38
C GLU A 12 22.85 10.31 4.50
N PRO A 13 21.80 9.49 4.71
CA PRO A 13 21.97 8.06 4.84
C PRO A 13 22.75 7.59 3.62
N GLN A 14 23.95 7.05 3.85
CA GLN A 14 24.78 6.53 2.76
C GLN A 14 23.91 5.58 1.97
N VAL A 15 23.84 5.79 0.65
CA VAL A 15 23.16 4.87 -0.25
C VAL A 15 23.86 3.54 -0.07
N VAL A 16 23.12 2.63 0.56
CA VAL A 16 23.57 1.33 1.07
C VAL A 16 24.30 0.56 -0.05
N ASP A 17 25.43 -0.06 0.30
CA ASP A 17 26.32 -0.80 -0.60
C ASP A 17 25.61 -1.67 -1.65
N GLU A 18 26.21 -1.75 -2.85
CA GLU A 18 25.76 -2.60 -3.98
C GLU A 18 25.61 -4.09 -3.60
N ASP A 19 26.27 -4.52 -2.52
CA ASP A 19 26.28 -5.90 -2.02
C ASP A 19 25.09 -6.24 -1.09
N HIS A 20 24.20 -5.29 -0.77
CA HIS A 20 23.10 -5.53 0.18
C HIS A 20 21.88 -6.20 -0.46
N PHE A 21 21.67 -6.04 -1.77
CA PHE A 21 20.58 -6.69 -2.48
C PHE A 21 21.04 -8.04 -3.04
N ILE A 22 20.49 -9.14 -2.51
CA ILE A 22 20.65 -10.46 -3.11
C ILE A 22 19.75 -10.49 -4.36
N ILE A 23 20.31 -10.10 -5.51
CA ILE A 23 19.62 -10.10 -6.80
C ILE A 23 19.80 -11.48 -7.46
N ASP A 24 18.69 -12.07 -7.91
CA ASP A 24 18.71 -13.33 -8.65
C ASP A 24 19.58 -13.19 -9.92
N PRO A 25 20.60 -14.05 -10.12
CA PRO A 25 21.42 -14.05 -11.33
C PRO A 25 20.62 -14.16 -12.63
N THR A 26 19.45 -14.81 -12.60
CA THR A 26 18.57 -14.95 -13.78
C THR A 26 17.88 -13.63 -14.12
N TYR A 27 17.41 -12.90 -13.10
CA TYR A 27 16.83 -11.56 -13.25
C TYR A 27 17.85 -10.57 -13.82
N GLN A 28 19.09 -10.68 -13.37
CA GLN A 28 20.20 -9.86 -13.84
C GLN A 28 20.49 -9.98 -15.35
N LEU A 29 20.29 -11.17 -15.91
CA LEU A 29 20.53 -11.46 -17.33
C LEU A 29 19.28 -11.24 -18.20
N SER A 30 18.12 -10.98 -17.61
CA SER A 30 16.84 -10.91 -18.30
C SER A 30 16.70 -9.71 -19.24
N ASN A 31 17.52 -8.66 -19.06
CA ASN A 31 17.38 -7.34 -19.71
C ASN A 31 15.99 -6.70 -19.54
N HIS A 32 15.20 -7.19 -18.58
CA HIS A 32 13.87 -6.70 -18.26
C HIS A 32 13.79 -6.40 -16.77
N TYR A 33 14.01 -5.13 -16.45
CA TYR A 33 14.12 -4.65 -15.09
C TYR A 33 12.83 -3.94 -14.67
N LYS A 34 12.41 -4.12 -13.43
CA LYS A 34 11.23 -3.47 -12.86
C LYS A 34 11.70 -2.40 -11.88
N ILE A 35 11.14 -1.20 -12.00
CA ILE A 35 11.32 -0.13 -11.02
C ILE A 35 10.01 0.02 -10.27
N ALA A 36 10.09 -0.24 -8.96
CA ALA A 36 9.03 0.06 -8.03
C ALA A 36 8.72 1.57 -8.04
N THR A 37 7.46 1.97 -8.14
CA THR A 37 7.09 3.38 -8.02
C THR A 37 6.22 3.61 -6.78
N PRO A 38 6.40 4.72 -6.06
CA PRO A 38 5.45 5.12 -5.04
C PRO A 38 4.13 5.57 -5.68
N MET A 39 3.07 5.71 -4.87
CA MET A 39 1.84 6.39 -5.27
C MET A 39 1.67 7.66 -4.42
N SER A 40 1.14 8.71 -5.03
CA SER A 40 0.81 9.95 -4.32
C SER A 40 -0.33 9.71 -3.33
N ASP A 41 -0.45 10.54 -2.32
CA ASP A 41 -1.52 10.35 -1.31
C ASP A 41 -2.91 10.52 -1.93
N PHE A 42 -3.03 11.37 -2.95
CA PHE A 42 -4.25 11.48 -3.74
C PHE A 42 -4.57 10.19 -4.51
N GLN A 43 -3.55 9.54 -5.10
CA GLN A 43 -3.73 8.25 -5.76
C GLN A 43 -4.17 7.14 -4.78
N LYS A 44 -3.59 7.12 -3.57
CA LYS A 44 -3.94 6.14 -2.52
C LYS A 44 -5.39 6.29 -2.07
N GLU A 45 -5.83 7.52 -1.80
CA GLU A 45 -7.23 7.80 -1.41
C GLU A 45 -8.21 7.44 -2.53
N LEU A 46 -7.90 7.80 -3.79
CA LEU A 46 -8.76 7.41 -4.92
C LEU A 46 -8.84 5.90 -5.10
N MET A 47 -7.73 5.20 -4.86
CA MET A 47 -7.70 3.74 -4.91
C MET A 47 -8.63 3.13 -3.84
N ASP A 48 -8.59 3.65 -2.62
CA ASP A 48 -9.51 3.20 -1.56
C ASP A 48 -10.96 3.57 -1.86
N GLN A 49 -11.23 4.74 -2.44
CA GLN A 49 -12.58 5.13 -2.86
C GLN A 49 -13.14 4.23 -3.97
N ILE A 50 -12.30 3.77 -4.91
CA ILE A 50 -12.71 2.80 -5.93
C ILE A 50 -13.10 1.48 -5.25
N VAL A 51 -12.28 0.95 -4.35
CA VAL A 51 -12.61 -0.28 -3.61
C VAL A 51 -13.90 -0.09 -2.79
N SER A 52 -14.05 1.06 -2.12
CA SER A 52 -15.24 1.43 -1.35
C SER A 52 -16.51 1.45 -2.20
N LEU A 53 -16.42 1.94 -3.44
CA LEU A 53 -17.54 2.02 -4.37
C LEU A 53 -18.05 0.61 -4.74
N HIS A 54 -17.12 -0.33 -4.92
CA HIS A 54 -17.41 -1.71 -5.29
C HIS A 54 -17.55 -2.67 -4.09
N TYR A 55 -17.52 -2.16 -2.85
CA TYR A 55 -17.59 -2.94 -1.59
C TYR A 55 -18.66 -4.05 -1.62
N SER A 56 -19.89 -3.70 -2.01
CA SER A 56 -21.01 -4.65 -2.00
C SER A 56 -20.85 -5.75 -3.06
N ASP A 57 -20.21 -5.45 -4.19
CA ASP A 57 -20.05 -6.39 -5.28
C ASP A 57 -18.87 -7.33 -5.01
N ILE A 58 -17.82 -6.82 -4.35
CA ILE A 58 -16.68 -7.62 -3.88
C ILE A 58 -17.14 -8.66 -2.85
N LEU A 59 -17.90 -8.25 -1.83
CA LEU A 59 -18.41 -9.20 -0.83
C LEU A 59 -19.29 -10.28 -1.47
N LYS A 60 -20.22 -9.87 -2.34
CA LYS A 60 -21.05 -10.83 -3.08
C LYS A 60 -20.20 -11.74 -3.97
N PHE A 61 -19.14 -11.24 -4.57
CA PHE A 61 -18.22 -12.06 -5.38
C PHE A 61 -17.55 -13.15 -4.54
N PHE A 62 -17.04 -12.83 -3.35
CA PHE A 62 -16.39 -13.83 -2.49
C PHE A 62 -17.37 -14.76 -1.76
N GLU A 63 -18.56 -14.27 -1.37
CA GLU A 63 -19.63 -15.09 -0.78
C GLU A 63 -20.17 -16.14 -1.78
N ARG A 64 -20.15 -15.82 -3.08
CA ARG A 64 -20.61 -16.72 -4.17
C ARG A 64 -19.67 -17.88 -4.45
N ILE A 65 -18.37 -17.75 -4.18
CA ILE A 65 -17.37 -18.75 -4.58
C ILE A 65 -17.31 -19.92 -3.59
N ASP A 66 -17.70 -19.70 -2.33
CA ASP A 66 -17.76 -20.76 -1.32
C ASP A 66 -19.08 -21.57 -1.41
N ASP A 67 -20.14 -20.99 -1.99
CA ASP A 67 -21.47 -21.60 -2.19
C ASP A 67 -21.68 -22.11 -3.63
N ASN A 68 -21.16 -23.30 -3.96
CA ASN A 68 -21.43 -23.98 -5.26
C ASN A 68 -22.93 -24.28 -5.55
N ASN A 69 -23.85 -23.96 -4.63
CA ASN A 69 -25.28 -24.31 -4.68
C ASN A 69 -26.22 -23.12 -4.97
N LYS A 70 -25.74 -21.89 -5.19
CA LYS A 70 -26.62 -20.76 -5.53
C LYS A 70 -26.73 -20.56 -7.05
N VAL A 71 -27.80 -21.09 -7.65
CA VAL A 71 -28.23 -20.73 -9.02
C VAL A 71 -28.72 -19.28 -9.01
N LEU A 72 -27.81 -18.33 -9.18
CA LEU A 72 -28.16 -16.97 -9.57
C LEU A 72 -28.49 -16.98 -11.06
N THR A 73 -29.38 -16.08 -11.50
CA THR A 73 -29.60 -15.88 -12.92
C THR A 73 -28.30 -15.39 -13.56
N ALA A 74 -27.91 -15.92 -14.72
CA ALA A 74 -26.68 -15.58 -15.44
C ALA A 74 -26.47 -14.05 -15.63
N THR A 75 -27.56 -13.28 -15.57
CA THR A 75 -27.55 -11.81 -15.59
C THR A 75 -26.91 -11.19 -14.34
N GLN A 76 -27.15 -11.74 -13.14
CA GLN A 76 -26.59 -11.24 -11.88
C GLN A 76 -25.12 -11.60 -11.69
N GLU A 77 -24.64 -12.67 -12.32
CA GLU A 77 -23.22 -13.00 -12.39
C GLU A 77 -22.48 -12.01 -13.29
N ARG A 78 -23.03 -11.78 -14.50
CA ARG A 78 -22.46 -10.82 -15.44
C ARG A 78 -22.36 -9.40 -14.87
N ILE A 79 -23.37 -8.93 -14.14
CA ILE A 79 -23.34 -7.60 -13.52
C ILE A 79 -22.17 -7.45 -12.53
N ILE A 80 -21.91 -8.46 -11.71
CA ILE A 80 -20.80 -8.41 -10.74
C ILE A 80 -19.46 -8.51 -11.46
N MET A 81 -19.38 -9.31 -12.52
CA MET A 81 -18.19 -9.41 -13.36
C MET A 81 -17.85 -8.09 -14.03
N ASP A 82 -18.83 -7.47 -14.68
CA ASP A 82 -18.68 -6.17 -15.31
C ASP A 82 -18.27 -5.12 -14.26
N SER A 83 -18.88 -5.15 -13.07
CA SER A 83 -18.52 -4.27 -11.94
C SER A 83 -17.05 -4.45 -11.52
N LEU A 84 -16.59 -5.66 -11.29
CA LEU A 84 -15.18 -5.91 -10.92
C LEU A 84 -14.20 -5.58 -12.04
N GLN A 85 -14.57 -5.82 -13.30
CA GLN A 85 -13.75 -5.41 -14.43
C GLN A 85 -13.63 -3.89 -14.52
N THR A 86 -14.72 -3.15 -14.25
CA THR A 86 -14.68 -1.69 -14.17
C THR A 86 -13.80 -1.21 -13.01
N MET A 87 -13.88 -1.86 -11.85
CA MET A 87 -13.01 -1.58 -10.70
C MET A 87 -11.53 -1.73 -11.06
N LEU A 88 -11.14 -2.86 -11.66
CA LEU A 88 -9.76 -3.11 -12.09
C LEU A 88 -9.29 -2.08 -13.12
N THR A 89 -10.15 -1.74 -14.08
CA THR A 89 -9.81 -0.74 -15.11
C THR A 89 -9.62 0.64 -14.49
N ASN A 90 -10.52 1.07 -13.61
CA ASN A 90 -10.42 2.37 -12.92
C ASN A 90 -9.18 2.44 -12.04
N ALA A 91 -8.87 1.35 -11.33
CA ALA A 91 -7.69 1.26 -10.50
C ALA A 91 -6.38 1.31 -11.31
N GLN A 92 -6.33 0.66 -12.48
CA GLN A 92 -5.20 0.80 -13.42
C GLN A 92 -5.04 2.24 -13.90
N LEU A 93 -6.14 2.95 -14.21
CA LEU A 93 -6.08 4.35 -14.62
C LEU A 93 -5.51 5.24 -13.51
N VAL A 94 -5.94 5.05 -12.26
CA VAL A 94 -5.43 5.81 -11.11
C VAL A 94 -3.97 5.49 -10.81
N ALA A 95 -3.58 4.21 -10.91
CA ALA A 95 -2.20 3.77 -10.76
C ALA A 95 -1.25 4.47 -11.75
N SER A 96 -1.73 4.76 -12.97
CA SER A 96 -1.01 5.56 -13.95
C SER A 96 -1.08 7.07 -13.63
N HIS A 97 -2.28 7.65 -13.58
CA HIS A 97 -2.47 9.05 -13.23
C HIS A 97 -3.93 9.36 -12.81
N PRO A 98 -4.18 10.12 -11.72
CA PRO A 98 -5.52 10.49 -11.26
C PRO A 98 -6.41 11.18 -12.31
N TYR A 99 -5.85 12.08 -13.11
CA TYR A 99 -6.56 12.79 -14.19
C TYR A 99 -7.12 11.88 -15.30
N LEU A 100 -6.71 10.60 -15.37
CA LEU A 100 -7.29 9.66 -16.33
C LEU A 100 -8.67 9.17 -15.90
N LEU A 101 -8.98 9.25 -14.59
CA LEU A 101 -10.27 8.89 -14.04
C LEU A 101 -11.18 10.11 -13.86
N ILE A 102 -10.63 11.22 -13.34
CA ILE A 102 -11.42 12.42 -12.99
C ILE A 102 -11.14 13.55 -13.98
N ASP A 103 -12.09 13.78 -14.87
CA ASP A 103 -11.99 14.82 -15.91
C ASP A 103 -12.07 16.26 -15.37
N HIS A 104 -12.71 16.48 -14.21
CA HIS A 104 -12.87 17.82 -13.63
C HIS A 104 -11.56 18.54 -13.33
N TYR A 105 -10.49 17.80 -13.04
CA TYR A 105 -9.16 18.35 -12.74
C TYR A 105 -8.20 18.30 -13.93
N PHE A 106 -8.67 17.82 -15.09
CA PHE A 106 -7.86 17.74 -16.28
C PHE A 106 -7.43 19.16 -16.73
N PRO A 107 -6.13 19.41 -16.94
CA PRO A 107 -5.66 20.73 -17.37
C PRO A 107 -6.28 21.09 -18.73
N LYS A 108 -6.89 22.28 -18.81
CA LYS A 108 -7.45 22.79 -20.08
C LYS A 108 -6.39 23.01 -21.17
N SER A 109 -5.14 23.27 -20.77
CA SER A 109 -3.99 23.40 -21.66
C SER A 109 -2.85 22.51 -21.17
N LEU A 110 -2.35 21.66 -22.06
CA LEU A 110 -1.25 20.73 -21.79
C LEU A 110 0.14 21.30 -22.10
N THR A 111 0.24 22.56 -22.54
CA THR A 111 1.50 23.22 -22.94
C THR A 111 2.04 24.18 -21.89
N ASN A 112 1.33 24.37 -20.77
CA ASN A 112 1.73 25.29 -19.71
C ASN A 112 3.03 24.83 -19.04
N ARG A 113 3.95 25.78 -18.77
CA ARG A 113 5.28 25.50 -18.19
C ARG A 113 5.23 24.82 -16.82
N ASP A 114 4.20 25.10 -16.03
CA ASP A 114 4.08 24.57 -14.66
C ASP A 114 3.41 23.19 -14.60
N LEU A 115 2.85 22.73 -15.73
CA LEU A 115 2.13 21.46 -15.80
C LEU A 115 3.02 20.22 -15.55
N PRO A 116 4.23 20.09 -16.15
CA PRO A 116 5.07 18.90 -15.93
C PRO A 116 5.38 18.66 -14.46
N LYS A 117 5.65 19.73 -13.70
CA LYS A 117 5.86 19.66 -12.25
C LYS A 117 4.61 19.18 -11.52
N ARG A 118 3.44 19.74 -11.87
CA ARG A 118 2.16 19.35 -11.28
C ARG A 118 1.80 17.89 -11.56
N LEU A 119 2.13 17.37 -12.75
CA LEU A 119 1.93 15.96 -13.10
C LEU A 119 2.84 15.04 -12.29
N ALA A 120 4.10 15.43 -12.09
CA ALA A 120 5.03 14.70 -11.23
C ALA A 120 4.55 14.70 -9.75
N GLU A 121 4.05 15.81 -9.24
CA GLU A 121 3.52 15.90 -7.86
C GLU A 121 2.25 15.05 -7.64
N THR A 122 1.41 14.92 -8.67
CA THR A 122 0.11 14.24 -8.54
C THR A 122 0.17 12.73 -8.83
N SER A 123 1.22 12.24 -9.52
CA SER A 123 1.44 10.82 -9.78
C SER A 123 2.88 10.39 -9.52
N GLY A 124 3.05 9.39 -8.65
CA GLY A 124 4.38 8.84 -8.36
C GLY A 124 5.06 8.20 -9.57
N LYS A 125 4.33 7.58 -10.50
CA LYS A 125 4.91 7.09 -11.77
C LYS A 125 5.50 8.22 -12.62
N PHE A 126 4.80 9.36 -12.69
CA PHE A 126 5.25 10.52 -13.46
C PHE A 126 6.46 11.18 -12.80
N GLN A 127 6.52 11.19 -11.47
CA GLN A 127 7.71 11.61 -10.73
C GLN A 127 8.93 10.76 -11.08
N ILE A 128 8.82 9.43 -11.00
CA ILE A 128 9.90 8.51 -11.35
C ILE A 128 10.33 8.65 -12.81
N LEU A 129 9.37 8.79 -13.73
CA LEU A 129 9.70 9.04 -15.13
C LEU A 129 10.44 10.37 -15.31
N SER A 130 10.04 11.42 -14.60
CA SER A 130 10.75 12.71 -14.62
C SER A 130 12.17 12.60 -14.05
N ASP A 131 12.36 11.84 -12.97
CA ASP A 131 13.67 11.62 -12.37
C ASP A 131 14.59 10.84 -13.31
N ILE A 132 14.08 9.79 -13.98
CA ILE A 132 14.82 9.04 -15.01
C ILE A 132 15.22 9.95 -16.18
N LEU A 133 14.30 10.80 -16.66
CA LEU A 133 14.60 11.75 -17.74
C LEU A 133 15.67 12.77 -17.32
N ASN A 134 15.65 13.23 -16.07
CA ASN A 134 16.66 14.15 -15.53
C ASN A 134 18.03 13.47 -15.39
N VAL A 135 18.07 12.21 -14.96
CA VAL A 135 19.30 11.40 -14.91
C VAL A 135 19.88 11.24 -16.32
N LEU A 136 19.07 10.85 -17.29
CA LEU A 136 19.49 10.72 -18.69
C LEU A 136 19.95 12.07 -19.28
N ASP A 137 19.26 13.17 -18.96
CA ASP A 137 19.67 14.52 -19.36
C ASP A 137 21.04 14.90 -18.80
N SER A 138 21.30 14.58 -17.53
CA SER A 138 22.60 14.87 -16.88
C SER A 138 23.77 14.12 -17.52
N ILE A 139 23.53 12.91 -18.05
CA ILE A 139 24.54 12.05 -18.65
C ILE A 139 24.80 12.44 -20.11
N TYR A 140 23.74 12.66 -20.89
CA TYR A 140 23.84 12.82 -22.35
C TYR A 140 23.77 14.27 -22.83
N ASN A 141 23.25 15.21 -22.03
CA ASN A 141 23.23 16.65 -22.32
C ASN A 141 23.91 17.47 -21.19
N PRO A 142 25.22 17.28 -20.94
CA PRO A 142 25.90 17.98 -19.85
C PRO A 142 25.86 19.50 -20.03
N ARG A 143 25.73 20.22 -18.91
CA ARG A 143 25.69 21.69 -18.91
C ARG A 143 27.05 22.33 -19.19
N ASP A 144 28.13 21.61 -18.88
CA ASP A 144 29.49 22.09 -19.11
C ASP A 144 29.93 21.74 -20.54
N ARG A 145 30.26 22.79 -21.33
CA ARG A 145 30.71 22.64 -22.72
C ARG A 145 32.13 22.06 -22.82
N SER A 146 32.86 22.02 -21.72
CA SER A 146 34.23 21.51 -21.65
C SER A 146 34.32 20.01 -21.34
N ASP A 147 33.22 19.40 -20.87
CA ASP A 147 33.16 17.96 -20.61
C ASP A 147 33.18 17.18 -21.94
N ARG A 148 34.34 16.58 -22.23
CA ARG A 148 34.59 15.78 -23.45
C ARG A 148 34.44 14.28 -23.18
N SER A 149 33.70 13.88 -22.16
CA SER A 149 33.40 12.47 -21.93
C SER A 149 32.83 11.80 -23.20
N ARG A 150 33.22 10.55 -23.46
CA ARG A 150 32.82 9.78 -24.65
C ARG A 150 31.30 9.64 -24.76
N HIS A 151 30.63 9.60 -23.61
CA HIS A 151 29.17 9.46 -23.48
C HIS A 151 28.40 10.73 -23.81
N SER A 152 28.95 11.93 -23.57
CA SER A 152 28.30 13.22 -23.89
C SER A 152 28.03 13.42 -25.38
N ARG A 153 28.69 12.67 -26.28
CA ARG A 153 28.49 12.77 -27.73
C ARG A 153 27.58 11.68 -28.31
N LYS A 154 27.22 10.67 -27.53
CA LYS A 154 26.38 9.56 -27.99
C LYS A 154 24.91 10.01 -27.96
N SER A 155 24.23 9.97 -29.10
CA SER A 155 22.78 10.14 -29.14
C SER A 155 22.11 8.88 -28.60
N VAL A 156 21.13 9.04 -27.72
CA VAL A 156 20.39 7.94 -27.10
C VAL A 156 18.93 8.00 -27.49
N ASN A 157 18.40 6.85 -27.90
CA ASN A 157 17.00 6.69 -28.27
C ASN A 157 16.25 5.94 -27.17
N LEU A 158 15.34 6.64 -26.49
CA LEU A 158 14.47 6.10 -25.45
C LEU A 158 13.07 5.86 -26.02
N GLY A 159 12.57 4.62 -25.99
CA GLY A 159 11.19 4.29 -26.31
C GLY A 159 10.31 4.30 -25.06
N ILE A 160 9.11 4.90 -25.11
CA ILE A 160 8.11 4.81 -24.04
C ILE A 160 6.83 4.22 -24.62
N VAL A 161 6.33 3.15 -23.99
CA VAL A 161 5.08 2.48 -24.38
C VAL A 161 4.03 2.71 -23.31
N ALA A 162 2.88 3.25 -23.70
CA ALA A 162 1.76 3.52 -22.79
C ALA A 162 0.40 3.25 -23.47
N LYS A 163 -0.68 3.28 -22.67
CA LYS A 163 -2.05 3.18 -23.20
C LYS A 163 -2.35 4.34 -24.17
N GLU A 164 -3.05 4.05 -25.27
CA GLU A 164 -3.43 5.07 -26.26
C GLU A 164 -4.45 6.09 -25.70
N GLY A 165 -4.45 7.30 -26.25
CA GLY A 165 -5.34 8.40 -25.85
C GLY A 165 -4.71 9.33 -24.81
N LYS A 166 -5.49 9.71 -23.79
CA LYS A 166 -5.15 10.74 -22.78
C LYS A 166 -3.81 10.45 -22.06
N THR A 167 -3.44 9.19 -21.85
CA THR A 167 -2.17 8.83 -21.18
C THR A 167 -0.95 9.30 -21.99
N LEU A 168 -0.97 9.12 -23.32
CA LEU A 168 0.11 9.61 -24.19
C LEU A 168 0.17 11.14 -24.19
N ASP A 169 -0.97 11.83 -24.14
CA ASP A 169 -1.01 13.30 -24.06
C ASP A 169 -0.37 13.82 -22.76
N LEU A 170 -0.62 13.13 -21.63
CA LEU A 170 0.00 13.47 -20.35
C LEU A 170 1.51 13.22 -20.37
N ILE A 171 1.97 12.10 -20.93
CA ILE A 171 3.41 11.81 -21.06
C ILE A 171 4.10 12.81 -22.00
N ASP A 172 3.46 13.18 -23.11
CA ASP A 172 3.93 14.21 -24.05
C ASP A 172 4.11 15.56 -23.32
N SER A 173 3.12 15.94 -22.50
CA SER A 173 3.21 17.15 -21.67
C SER A 173 4.33 17.08 -20.62
N LEU A 174 4.56 15.92 -19.98
CA LEU A 174 5.67 15.74 -19.02
C LEU A 174 7.03 15.88 -19.72
N CYS A 175 7.21 15.23 -20.88
CA CYS A 175 8.43 15.29 -21.67
C CYS A 175 8.74 16.72 -22.15
N THR A 176 7.72 17.55 -22.34
CA THR A 176 7.89 18.98 -22.69
C THR A 176 8.62 19.77 -21.60
N GLY A 177 8.53 19.36 -20.33
CA GLY A 177 9.29 19.94 -19.22
C GLY A 177 10.76 19.51 -19.16
N SER A 178 11.12 18.44 -19.89
CA SER A 178 12.47 17.86 -19.90
C SER A 178 13.24 18.31 -21.14
N ARG A 179 14.57 18.32 -21.07
CA ARG A 179 15.45 18.65 -22.22
C ARG A 179 15.62 17.44 -23.15
N CYS A 180 14.52 17.00 -23.75
CA CYS A 180 14.52 15.87 -24.69
C CYS A 180 13.87 16.22 -26.02
N TYR A 181 14.33 15.60 -27.10
CA TYR A 181 13.66 15.68 -28.39
C TYR A 181 12.58 14.60 -28.49
N LEU A 182 11.31 15.01 -28.53
CA LEU A 182 10.18 14.10 -28.51
C LEU A 182 9.66 13.79 -29.93
N LYS A 183 9.48 12.50 -30.25
CA LYS A 183 8.76 12.01 -31.42
C LYS A 183 7.59 11.14 -30.96
N ARG A 184 6.39 11.44 -31.43
CA ARG A 184 5.16 10.72 -31.06
C ARG A 184 4.57 10.06 -32.29
N TYR A 185 4.33 8.75 -32.23
CA TYR A 185 3.90 7.97 -33.40
C TYR A 185 2.40 7.69 -33.46
N SER A 186 1.59 8.23 -32.56
CA SER A 186 0.14 8.00 -32.53
C SER A 186 -0.62 9.21 -32.03
N GLY A 187 -1.79 9.49 -32.62
CA GLY A 187 -2.63 10.63 -32.27
C GLY A 187 -2.09 11.99 -32.74
N VAL A 188 -2.69 13.06 -32.21
CA VAL A 188 -2.28 14.45 -32.47
C VAL A 188 -1.20 14.84 -31.46
N LYS A 189 -0.15 15.52 -31.92
CA LYS A 189 0.91 16.02 -31.04
C LYS A 189 0.42 17.19 -30.22
N VAL A 190 0.83 17.24 -28.94
CA VAL A 190 0.56 18.41 -28.09
C VAL A 190 1.43 19.60 -28.52
N ARG A 191 2.63 19.33 -29.05
CA ARG A 191 3.54 20.33 -29.62
C ARG A 191 4.30 19.79 -30.82
N ASP A 192 4.44 20.60 -31.87
CA ASP A 192 5.29 20.27 -33.02
C ASP A 192 6.77 20.51 -32.68
N SER A 193 7.51 19.43 -32.43
CA SER A 193 8.96 19.44 -32.24
C SER A 193 9.67 19.40 -33.60
N SER A 194 10.11 20.56 -34.10
CA SER A 194 10.85 20.63 -35.37
C SER A 194 12.27 20.06 -35.26
N SER A 195 12.79 19.43 -36.31
CA SER A 195 14.18 18.94 -36.39
C SER A 195 15.21 20.07 -36.18
N LYS A 196 14.89 21.30 -36.60
CA LYS A 196 15.70 22.51 -36.36
C LYS A 196 15.85 22.82 -34.86
N GLN A 197 14.87 22.48 -34.04
CA GLN A 197 14.95 22.66 -32.58
C GLN A 197 15.97 21.70 -31.95
N LYS A 198 16.08 20.46 -32.47
CA LYS A 198 17.06 19.47 -32.01
C LYS A 198 18.50 19.96 -32.25
N GLU A 199 18.77 20.51 -33.43
CA GLU A 199 20.09 21.04 -33.79
C GLU A 199 20.43 22.32 -33.00
N ASN A 200 19.48 23.25 -32.87
CA ASN A 200 19.68 24.50 -32.14
C ASN A 200 19.93 24.27 -30.64
N MET A 201 19.25 23.29 -30.03
CA MET A 201 19.39 22.98 -28.61
C MET A 201 20.46 21.91 -28.33
N LYS A 202 21.11 21.35 -29.37
CA LYS A 202 22.10 20.27 -29.28
C LYS A 202 21.62 19.11 -28.39
N LEU A 203 20.41 18.63 -28.63
CA LEU A 203 19.81 17.57 -27.83
C LEU A 203 20.28 16.19 -28.32
N HIS A 204 20.94 15.45 -27.43
CA HIS A 204 21.41 14.09 -27.68
C HIS A 204 20.40 13.02 -27.24
N LEU A 205 19.48 13.35 -26.33
CA LEU A 205 18.38 12.47 -25.88
C LEU A 205 17.15 12.61 -26.79
N THR A 206 16.76 11.52 -27.45
CA THR A 206 15.51 11.43 -28.25
C THR A 206 14.53 10.46 -27.60
N VAL A 207 13.30 10.92 -27.34
CA VAL A 207 12.22 10.13 -26.73
C VAL A 207 11.17 9.79 -27.79
N HIS A 208 10.84 8.52 -27.91
CA HIS A 208 9.93 7.93 -28.89
C HIS A 208 8.69 7.41 -28.17
N LEU A 209 7.53 8.05 -28.35
CA LEU A 209 6.27 7.63 -27.73
C LEU A 209 5.49 6.68 -28.64
N PHE A 210 5.23 5.47 -28.15
CA PHE A 210 4.48 4.45 -28.87
C PHE A 210 3.19 4.05 -28.13
N PRO A 211 2.08 3.78 -28.86
CA PRO A 211 0.86 3.23 -28.28
C PRO A 211 1.02 1.73 -28.02
N SER A 212 0.57 1.25 -26.86
CA SER A 212 0.56 -0.18 -26.49
C SER A 212 -0.02 -1.12 -27.57
N SER A 213 -1.09 -0.71 -28.25
CA SER A 213 -1.71 -1.49 -29.35
C SER A 213 -0.80 -1.63 -30.58
N MET A 214 0.05 -0.64 -30.87
CA MET A 214 0.88 -0.56 -32.09
C MET A 214 0.06 -0.64 -33.40
N GLU A 215 -1.25 -0.42 -33.36
CA GLU A 215 -2.13 -0.50 -34.53
C GLU A 215 -2.24 0.86 -35.24
N ASN A 216 -2.37 1.93 -34.46
CA ASN A 216 -2.60 3.30 -34.97
C ASN A 216 -1.29 4.10 -35.09
N LEU A 217 -0.29 3.53 -35.76
CA LEU A 217 0.99 4.20 -35.99
C LEU A 217 0.95 5.13 -37.20
N ASN A 218 1.42 6.36 -37.03
CA ASN A 218 1.55 7.34 -38.10
C ASN A 218 2.74 6.97 -39.01
N LYS A 219 2.45 6.23 -40.09
CA LYS A 219 3.44 5.71 -41.05
C LYS A 219 4.35 6.79 -41.67
N LYS A 220 3.93 8.06 -41.66
CA LYS A 220 4.72 9.18 -42.20
C LYS A 220 5.87 9.62 -41.29
N GLU A 221 5.75 9.39 -39.98
CA GLU A 221 6.75 9.82 -38.99
C GLU A 221 7.69 8.69 -38.59
N LEU A 222 7.30 7.46 -38.89
CA LEU A 222 8.16 6.29 -38.79
C LEU A 222 9.36 6.46 -39.73
N PRO A 223 10.59 6.20 -39.24
CA PRO A 223 11.76 6.23 -40.10
C PRO A 223 11.58 5.20 -41.22
N LYS A 224 11.80 5.65 -42.46
CA LYS A 224 11.72 4.79 -43.64
C LYS A 224 12.99 3.96 -43.72
N GLU A 225 12.84 2.65 -43.88
CA GLU A 225 13.98 1.73 -44.06
C GLU A 225 14.85 2.12 -45.27
N ASP A 226 14.29 2.83 -46.26
CA ASP A 226 14.95 3.27 -47.48
C ASP A 226 15.97 4.43 -47.30
N GLU A 227 15.92 5.16 -46.18
CA GLU A 227 16.79 6.32 -45.91
C GLU A 227 18.05 5.97 -45.08
N GLY A 228 18.25 4.68 -44.75
CA GLY A 228 19.41 4.21 -43.99
C GLY A 228 19.35 4.44 -42.47
N ASP A 229 18.33 5.16 -41.97
CA ASP A 229 18.08 5.38 -40.55
C ASP A 229 17.30 4.21 -39.94
N VAL A 230 18.01 3.12 -39.60
CA VAL A 230 17.42 2.03 -38.80
C VAL A 230 17.25 2.53 -37.36
N LEU A 231 16.00 2.83 -36.98
CA LEU A 231 15.68 3.20 -35.60
C LEU A 231 15.92 2.03 -34.65
N GLN A 232 16.96 2.13 -33.84
CA GLN A 232 17.26 1.22 -32.74
C GLN A 232 17.10 1.93 -31.41
N LEU A 233 16.36 1.31 -30.49
CA LEU A 233 16.15 1.82 -29.14
C LEU A 233 17.24 1.30 -28.21
N ASP A 234 17.90 2.19 -27.47
CA ASP A 234 18.84 1.81 -26.41
C ASP A 234 18.08 1.37 -25.15
N TYR A 235 17.02 2.12 -24.82
CA TYR A 235 16.19 1.90 -23.64
C TYR A 235 14.72 1.85 -24.03
N LEU A 236 13.95 0.97 -23.39
CA LEU A 236 12.50 0.86 -23.56
C LEU A 236 11.82 0.94 -22.19
N ILE A 237 11.02 1.97 -21.96
CA ILE A 237 10.19 2.12 -20.76
C ILE A 237 8.78 1.61 -21.05
N LEU A 238 8.35 0.62 -20.27
CA LEU A 238 6.96 0.19 -20.18
C LEU A 238 6.29 0.98 -19.06
N PHE A 239 5.41 1.90 -19.42
CA PHE A 239 4.76 2.81 -18.47
C PHE A 239 3.56 2.17 -17.76
N ASP A 240 2.81 1.35 -18.50
CA ASP A 240 1.58 0.69 -18.04
C ASP A 240 1.66 -0.82 -18.28
N ILE A 241 0.82 -1.58 -17.55
CA ILE A 241 0.66 -3.04 -17.71
C ILE A 241 0.15 -3.48 -19.09
N THR A 242 -0.32 -2.52 -19.91
CA THR A 242 -0.76 -2.77 -21.29
C THR A 242 0.39 -2.93 -22.27
N GLY A 243 1.62 -2.56 -21.90
CA GLY A 243 2.80 -2.73 -22.73
C GLY A 243 3.22 -4.20 -22.80
N ASP A 244 3.26 -4.77 -24.00
CA ASP A 244 3.76 -6.12 -24.25
C ASP A 244 5.07 -6.09 -25.05
N VAL A 245 6.15 -6.59 -24.45
CA VAL A 245 7.48 -6.75 -25.07
C VAL A 245 7.45 -7.77 -26.21
N ASN A 246 6.50 -8.72 -26.17
CA ASN A 246 6.36 -9.74 -27.19
C ASN A 246 5.63 -9.27 -28.46
N ASN A 247 5.17 -8.01 -28.50
CA ASN A 247 4.52 -7.47 -29.67
C ASN A 247 5.47 -7.45 -30.88
N LYS A 248 5.11 -8.19 -31.94
CA LYS A 248 5.91 -8.34 -33.18
C LYS A 248 6.31 -7.01 -33.81
N LYS A 249 5.48 -5.97 -33.69
CA LYS A 249 5.76 -4.64 -34.25
C LYS A 249 6.81 -3.87 -33.45
N LEU A 250 6.81 -4.01 -32.12
CA LEU A 250 7.76 -3.34 -31.23
C LEU A 250 9.14 -3.98 -31.31
N ARG A 251 9.21 -5.31 -31.45
CA ARG A 251 10.47 -6.07 -31.61
C ARG A 251 11.32 -5.61 -32.80
N LYS A 252 10.73 -4.98 -33.82
CA LYS A 252 11.48 -4.43 -34.96
C LYS A 252 12.46 -3.32 -34.57
N TYR A 253 12.16 -2.59 -33.50
CA TYR A 253 12.96 -1.46 -33.02
C TYR A 253 13.89 -1.85 -31.86
N MET A 254 13.80 -3.10 -31.40
CA MET A 254 14.60 -3.64 -30.30
C MET A 254 15.72 -4.52 -30.84
N VAL A 255 16.93 -4.33 -30.35
CA VAL A 255 18.06 -5.21 -30.66
C VAL A 255 18.26 -6.18 -29.50
N SER A 256 18.17 -7.48 -29.79
CA SER A 256 18.27 -8.55 -28.78
C SER A 256 19.59 -8.44 -28.01
N GLY A 257 19.51 -8.31 -26.67
CA GLY A 257 20.65 -8.20 -25.76
C GLY A 257 21.19 -6.77 -25.54
N LEU A 258 20.92 -5.84 -26.47
CA LEU A 258 21.38 -4.45 -26.39
C LEU A 258 20.32 -3.51 -25.82
N THR A 259 19.05 -3.64 -26.24
CA THR A 259 17.97 -2.82 -25.70
C THR A 259 17.63 -3.26 -24.29
N LYS A 260 17.69 -2.35 -23.32
CA LYS A 260 17.28 -2.62 -21.93
C LYS A 260 15.83 -2.19 -21.71
N VAL A 261 15.01 -3.10 -21.19
CA VAL A 261 13.60 -2.85 -20.87
C VAL A 261 13.45 -2.50 -19.41
N ILE A 262 12.79 -1.38 -19.12
CA ILE A 262 12.52 -0.88 -17.78
C ILE A 262 11.01 -0.76 -17.62
N GLN A 263 10.43 -1.45 -16.66
CA GLN A 263 9.00 -1.42 -16.39
C GLN A 263 8.71 -0.65 -15.12
N LEU A 264 7.87 0.39 -15.21
CA LEU A 264 7.44 1.17 -14.06
C LEU A 264 6.22 0.51 -13.41
N VAL A 265 6.37 0.04 -12.17
CA VAL A 265 5.33 -0.71 -11.46
C VAL A 265 5.07 -0.09 -10.08
N PRO A 266 3.88 0.44 -9.79
CA PRO A 266 3.58 0.95 -8.46
C PRO A 266 3.44 -0.21 -7.48
N ILE A 267 4.21 -0.15 -6.39
CA ILE A 267 4.26 -1.23 -5.39
C ILE A 267 2.86 -1.49 -4.81
N TYR A 268 2.52 -2.77 -4.68
CA TYR A 268 1.24 -3.27 -4.13
C TYR A 268 -0.03 -2.72 -4.81
N SER A 269 0.10 -2.05 -5.94
CA SER A 269 -1.03 -1.61 -6.76
C SER A 269 -1.55 -2.73 -7.66
N VAL A 270 -2.63 -2.44 -8.40
CA VAL A 270 -3.20 -3.36 -9.39
C VAL A 270 -2.18 -3.81 -10.43
N ASP A 271 -1.26 -2.94 -10.83
CA ASP A 271 -0.25 -3.29 -11.82
C ASP A 271 0.74 -4.32 -11.27
N HIS A 272 1.19 -4.16 -10.02
CA HIS A 272 2.07 -5.12 -9.37
C HIS A 272 1.39 -6.47 -9.22
N ILE A 273 0.15 -6.46 -8.71
CA ILE A 273 -0.66 -7.64 -8.46
C ILE A 273 -0.95 -8.40 -9.75
N ALA A 274 -1.45 -7.70 -10.76
CA ALA A 274 -1.78 -8.31 -12.04
C ALA A 274 -0.52 -8.83 -12.75
N LEU A 275 0.63 -8.16 -12.63
CA LEU A 275 1.87 -8.65 -13.23
C LEU A 275 2.38 -9.91 -12.54
N TYR A 276 2.36 -9.94 -11.20
CA TYR A 276 2.78 -11.12 -10.43
C TYR A 276 1.94 -12.35 -10.76
N PHE A 277 0.61 -12.24 -10.72
CA PHE A 277 -0.28 -13.38 -11.01
C PHE A 277 -0.26 -13.80 -12.48
N ARG A 278 0.06 -12.91 -13.43
CA ARG A 278 0.25 -13.27 -14.84
C ARG A 278 1.47 -14.17 -15.08
N HIS A 279 2.47 -14.11 -14.21
CA HIS A 279 3.63 -14.99 -14.31
C HIS A 279 3.38 -16.38 -13.68
N LEU A 280 2.38 -16.50 -12.80
CA LEU A 280 2.07 -17.73 -12.09
C LEU A 280 1.00 -18.59 -12.78
N VAL A 281 0.10 -17.97 -13.55
CA VAL A 281 -1.05 -18.66 -14.15
C VAL A 281 -1.10 -18.38 -15.66
N ASP A 282 -1.02 -19.44 -16.47
CA ASP A 282 -1.09 -19.38 -17.93
C ASP A 282 -2.52 -19.08 -18.42
N ASP A 283 -3.53 -19.66 -17.76
CA ASP A 283 -4.94 -19.45 -18.07
C ASP A 283 -5.51 -18.26 -17.29
N ARG A 284 -6.10 -17.31 -18.02
CA ARG A 284 -6.83 -16.17 -17.43
C ARG A 284 -8.21 -16.57 -16.89
N ASN A 285 -8.29 -17.74 -16.27
CA ASN A 285 -9.52 -18.28 -15.72
C ASN A 285 -9.96 -17.50 -14.48
N TYR A 286 -11.27 -17.50 -14.26
CA TYR A 286 -11.95 -16.73 -13.22
C TYR A 286 -11.44 -17.03 -11.80
N ASN A 287 -11.34 -18.33 -11.45
CA ASN A 287 -10.93 -18.74 -10.11
C ASN A 287 -9.44 -18.58 -9.87
N ASP A 288 -8.62 -18.76 -10.90
CA ASP A 288 -7.17 -18.86 -10.75
C ASP A 288 -6.47 -17.51 -10.91
N TYR A 289 -7.06 -16.57 -11.66
CA TYR A 289 -6.48 -15.24 -11.89
C TYR A 289 -7.30 -14.12 -11.26
N LEU A 290 -8.60 -14.01 -11.57
CA LEU A 290 -9.39 -12.85 -11.14
C LEU A 290 -9.60 -12.83 -9.62
N LYS A 291 -9.90 -13.99 -9.03
CA LYS A 291 -10.10 -14.13 -7.58
C LYS A 291 -8.87 -13.69 -6.76
N PRO A 292 -7.65 -14.23 -6.98
CA PRO A 292 -6.49 -13.80 -6.20
C PRO A 292 -6.08 -12.35 -6.50
N VAL A 293 -6.26 -11.87 -7.73
CA VAL A 293 -5.98 -10.46 -8.07
C VAL A 293 -6.91 -9.51 -7.29
N VAL A 294 -8.22 -9.75 -7.32
CA VAL A 294 -9.17 -8.90 -6.58
C VAL A 294 -8.92 -9.00 -5.07
N ALA A 295 -8.65 -10.21 -4.55
CA ALA A 295 -8.37 -10.39 -3.13
C ALA A 295 -7.14 -9.60 -2.69
N ALA A 296 -6.04 -9.71 -3.44
CA ALA A 296 -4.81 -8.97 -3.15
C ALA A 296 -5.00 -7.45 -3.24
N ILE A 297 -5.78 -6.95 -4.20
CA ILE A 297 -6.03 -5.51 -4.34
C ILE A 297 -6.76 -4.96 -3.12
N VAL A 298 -7.74 -5.71 -2.61
CA VAL A 298 -8.56 -5.29 -1.48
C VAL A 298 -7.81 -5.43 -0.17
N VAL A 299 -7.00 -6.47 0.01
CA VAL A 299 -6.24 -6.65 1.26
C VAL A 299 -5.05 -5.72 1.34
N MET A 300 -4.31 -5.52 0.24
CA MET A 300 -3.09 -4.71 0.21
C MET A 300 -3.35 -3.20 0.04
N ARG A 301 -4.62 -2.77 0.03
CA ARG A 301 -5.02 -1.37 -0.22
C ARG A 301 -4.42 -0.36 0.77
N ASP A 302 -4.11 -0.81 1.99
CA ASP A 302 -3.48 -0.03 3.05
C ASP A 302 -2.00 0.29 2.77
N ARG A 303 -1.30 -0.62 2.07
CA ARG A 303 0.14 -0.54 1.75
C ARG A 303 0.42 -0.05 0.34
N VAL A 304 -0.61 0.29 -0.43
CA VAL A 304 -0.48 0.73 -1.83
C VAL A 304 0.53 1.88 -1.96
N GLY A 305 1.53 1.68 -2.83
CA GLY A 305 2.54 2.69 -3.16
C GLY A 305 3.50 3.03 -2.01
N GLN A 306 3.57 2.24 -0.94
CA GLN A 306 4.56 2.40 0.12
C GLN A 306 5.84 1.64 -0.24
N LEU A 307 6.93 2.38 -0.47
CA LEU A 307 8.23 1.79 -0.76
C LEU A 307 8.82 1.10 0.48
N PRO A 308 9.44 -0.09 0.32
CA PRO A 308 10.25 -0.71 1.36
C PRO A 308 11.27 0.29 1.94
N PRO A 309 11.50 0.31 3.27
CA PRO A 309 12.44 1.25 3.90
C PRO A 309 13.82 1.28 3.27
N ILE A 310 14.30 0.13 2.79
CA ILE A 310 15.60 -0.06 2.14
C ILE A 310 15.69 0.72 0.82
N LEU A 311 14.57 0.82 0.08
CA LEU A 311 14.54 1.54 -1.19
C LEU A 311 14.41 3.05 -1.00
N LYS A 312 13.82 3.54 0.10
CA LYS A 312 13.53 4.97 0.29
C LYS A 312 14.71 5.92 -0.03
N PRO A 313 15.96 5.68 0.42
CA PRO A 313 17.11 6.55 0.13
C PRO A 313 17.38 6.73 -1.37
N VAL A 314 17.16 5.68 -2.18
CA VAL A 314 17.38 5.72 -3.63
C VAL A 314 16.41 6.69 -4.30
N TYR A 315 15.16 6.70 -3.83
CA TYR A 315 14.11 7.56 -4.38
C TYR A 315 14.17 8.99 -3.83
N THR A 316 14.62 9.19 -2.58
CA THR A 316 14.88 10.54 -2.05
C THR A 316 16.03 11.23 -2.79
N ASN A 317 17.01 10.46 -3.27
CA ASN A 317 18.13 10.96 -4.06
C ASN A 317 17.80 11.03 -5.57
N HIS A 318 16.51 11.11 -5.95
CA HIS A 318 16.06 11.26 -7.34
C HIS A 318 16.65 10.23 -8.31
N LEU A 319 16.83 8.98 -7.86
CA LEU A 319 17.40 7.88 -8.66
C LEU A 319 18.82 8.14 -9.18
N GLN A 320 19.58 9.05 -8.56
CA GLN A 320 20.99 9.28 -8.89
C GLN A 320 21.84 8.01 -8.78
N TYR A 321 21.43 7.08 -7.92
CA TYR A 321 22.01 5.74 -7.81
C TYR A 321 22.04 4.97 -9.13
N LEU A 322 21.09 5.20 -10.04
CA LEU A 322 21.05 4.55 -11.35
C LEU A 322 21.98 5.20 -12.38
N MET A 323 22.67 6.31 -12.06
CA MET A 323 23.52 7.02 -13.02
C MET A 323 24.62 6.13 -13.61
N GLU A 324 25.28 5.32 -12.80
CA GLU A 324 26.33 4.42 -13.25
C GLU A 324 25.78 3.36 -14.22
N TRP A 325 24.61 2.81 -13.90
CA TRP A 325 23.93 1.85 -14.76
C TRP A 325 23.50 2.46 -16.11
N PHE A 326 22.95 3.68 -16.10
CA PHE A 326 22.57 4.37 -17.33
C PHE A 326 23.76 4.80 -18.19
N ARG A 327 24.96 4.95 -17.63
CA ARG A 327 26.18 5.25 -18.41
C ARG A 327 26.61 4.04 -19.24
N ASP A 328 26.74 2.88 -18.60
CA ASP A 328 27.26 1.66 -19.22
C ASP A 328 26.43 0.40 -18.86
N PRO A 329 25.23 0.23 -19.43
CA PRO A 329 24.28 -0.82 -19.04
C PRO A 329 24.68 -2.25 -19.43
N ILE A 330 25.80 -2.41 -20.14
CA ILE A 330 26.36 -3.72 -20.53
C ILE A 330 27.37 -4.21 -19.48
N MET A 331 28.14 -3.28 -18.89
CA MET A 331 29.21 -3.60 -17.96
C MET A 331 28.74 -3.57 -16.50
N THR A 332 27.79 -2.69 -16.21
CA THR A 332 27.27 -2.49 -14.86
C THR A 332 26.09 -3.41 -14.60
N LYS A 333 26.03 -3.88 -13.36
CA LYS A 333 24.93 -4.71 -12.89
C LYS A 333 23.72 -3.81 -12.56
N TRP A 334 22.51 -4.26 -12.90
CA TRP A 334 21.28 -3.67 -12.38
C TRP A 334 21.32 -3.62 -10.84
N PRO A 335 21.09 -2.46 -10.23
CA PRO A 335 21.37 -2.27 -8.81
C PRO A 335 20.13 -2.34 -7.90
N LEU A 336 18.93 -2.53 -8.46
CA LEU A 336 17.69 -2.63 -7.68
C LEU A 336 17.19 -4.08 -7.57
N PRO A 337 16.60 -4.50 -6.44
CA PRO A 337 15.99 -5.82 -6.30
C PRO A 337 14.78 -5.98 -7.21
N ASP A 338 14.40 -7.23 -7.51
CA ASP A 338 13.10 -7.49 -8.15
C ASP A 338 11.95 -7.18 -7.18
N MET A 339 10.74 -7.09 -7.73
CA MET A 339 9.53 -6.76 -6.98
C MET A 339 9.21 -7.84 -5.92
N PRO A 340 8.70 -7.45 -4.74
CA PRO A 340 8.39 -8.39 -3.67
C PRO A 340 7.23 -9.31 -4.05
N GLU A 341 7.28 -10.56 -3.57
CA GLU A 341 6.19 -11.52 -3.78
C GLU A 341 4.88 -11.07 -3.11
N ILE A 342 3.75 -11.51 -3.70
CA ILE A 342 2.41 -11.14 -3.22
C ILE A 342 1.77 -12.39 -2.63
N PRO A 343 1.38 -12.37 -1.35
CA PRO A 343 0.75 -13.52 -0.72
C PRO A 343 -0.63 -13.78 -1.33
N THR A 344 -1.05 -15.04 -1.29
CA THR A 344 -2.41 -15.44 -1.69
C THR A 344 -3.39 -15.20 -0.54
N PHE A 345 -4.51 -14.55 -0.84
CA PHE A 345 -5.51 -14.15 0.15
C PHE A 345 -6.81 -14.93 -0.03
N ASN A 346 -7.47 -15.24 1.08
CA ASN A 346 -8.75 -15.91 1.11
C ASN A 346 -9.92 -14.93 1.20
N GLY A 347 -11.15 -15.39 0.92
CA GLY A 347 -12.36 -14.56 1.04
C GLY A 347 -12.57 -13.96 2.44
N LYS A 348 -12.13 -14.66 3.49
CA LYS A 348 -12.15 -14.15 4.88
C LYS A 348 -11.22 -12.97 5.10
N ASP A 349 -10.04 -12.97 4.46
CA ASP A 349 -9.08 -11.87 4.56
C ASP A 349 -9.63 -10.62 3.85
N VAL A 350 -10.32 -10.84 2.73
CA VAL A 350 -11.04 -9.78 2.00
C VAL A 350 -12.16 -9.21 2.87
N GLU A 351 -12.98 -10.05 3.50
CA GLU A 351 -14.04 -9.58 4.40
C GLU A 351 -13.44 -8.79 5.57
N HIS A 352 -12.38 -9.29 6.21
CA HIS A 352 -11.69 -8.59 7.29
C HIS A 352 -11.14 -7.22 6.83
N SER A 353 -10.46 -7.17 5.68
CA SER A 353 -9.94 -5.91 5.13
C SER A 353 -11.06 -4.92 4.85
N LEU A 354 -12.19 -5.37 4.28
CA LEU A 354 -13.33 -4.53 3.96
C LEU A 354 -14.08 -4.01 5.19
N LEU A 355 -14.01 -4.73 6.33
CA LEU A 355 -14.57 -4.28 7.61
C LEU A 355 -13.72 -3.19 8.27
N THR A 356 -12.43 -3.12 7.96
CA THR A 356 -11.53 -2.10 8.49
C THR A 356 -11.45 -0.89 7.56
N GLU A 357 -11.67 0.32 8.09
CA GLU A 357 -11.39 1.55 7.36
C GLU A 357 -9.88 1.76 7.18
N VAL A 358 -9.47 2.06 5.95
CA VAL A 358 -8.10 2.47 5.66
C VAL A 358 -7.96 3.94 6.04
N LYS A 359 -7.28 4.21 7.15
CA LYS A 359 -6.94 5.58 7.54
C LYS A 359 -5.56 5.89 6.97
N PHE A 360 -5.53 6.61 5.85
CA PHE A 360 -4.31 7.31 5.47
C PHE A 360 -4.14 8.49 6.45
N ASN A 361 -3.09 8.45 7.25
CA ASN A 361 -2.74 9.57 8.13
C ASN A 361 -2.29 10.75 7.23
N PHE A 362 -3.25 11.59 6.81
CA PHE A 362 -3.00 12.82 6.07
C PHE A 362 -2.37 13.91 6.93
N ASP A 363 -2.45 13.75 8.25
CA ASP A 363 -1.73 14.62 9.16
C ASP A 363 -0.31 14.10 9.31
N ASN A 364 0.65 14.98 9.02
CA ASN A 364 2.05 14.94 9.46
C ASN A 364 2.17 14.87 11.00
N LYS A 365 1.28 14.21 11.75
CA LYS A 365 1.31 14.12 13.21
C LYS A 365 2.48 13.29 13.70
N ASP A 366 2.92 12.30 12.93
CA ASP A 366 4.14 11.55 13.27
C ASP A 366 5.40 12.39 12.99
N PHE A 367 5.40 13.20 11.92
CA PHE A 367 6.45 14.21 11.64
C PHE A 367 6.45 15.37 12.65
N LEU A 368 5.27 15.86 13.06
CA LEU A 368 5.09 16.91 14.06
C LEU A 368 5.35 16.42 15.47
N LYS A 369 5.21 15.10 15.74
CA LYS A 369 5.65 14.48 16.99
C LYS A 369 7.16 14.34 17.02
N GLU A 370 7.80 13.94 15.92
CA GLU A 370 9.27 13.98 15.82
C GLU A 370 9.81 15.42 15.95
N GLU A 371 9.16 16.42 15.33
CA GLU A 371 9.51 17.84 15.51
C GLU A 371 9.27 18.30 16.97
N ALA A 372 8.12 17.98 17.58
CA ALA A 372 7.79 18.38 18.94
C ALA A 372 8.66 17.68 20.01
N GLU A 373 9.10 16.46 19.74
CA GLU A 373 10.07 15.75 20.59
C GLU A 373 11.51 16.25 20.41
N SER A 374 11.79 16.98 19.31
CA SER A 374 13.10 17.56 19.01
C SER A 374 13.27 19.04 19.40
N HIS A 375 12.17 19.74 19.75
CA HIS A 375 12.19 21.16 20.05
C HIS A 375 11.88 21.48 21.52
N GLY A 376 12.90 21.29 22.39
CA GLY A 376 12.96 21.88 23.73
C GLY A 376 13.63 23.25 23.79
N GLU A 377 14.10 23.81 22.66
CA GLU A 377 14.79 25.10 22.63
C GLU A 377 14.29 26.00 21.49
N GLN A 378 14.30 27.30 21.77
CA GLN A 378 13.70 28.40 21.01
C GLN A 378 13.87 28.34 19.47
N PRO A 379 12.92 28.93 18.71
CA PRO A 379 12.84 28.76 17.27
C PRO A 379 13.97 29.53 16.57
N LYS A 380 15.08 28.84 16.32
CA LYS A 380 15.98 29.18 15.23
C LYS A 380 15.48 28.46 14.00
N GLU A 381 15.15 29.22 12.97
CA GLU A 381 14.80 28.74 11.64
C GLU A 381 15.93 27.85 11.08
N LEU A 382 15.87 26.56 11.40
CA LEU A 382 16.62 25.51 10.73
C LEU A 382 15.72 24.95 9.65
N ASN A 383 15.92 25.46 8.43
CA ASN A 383 15.38 24.94 7.18
C ASN A 383 15.79 23.47 7.00
N LEU A 384 14.99 22.54 7.53
CA LEU A 384 14.90 21.18 7.00
C LEU A 384 13.73 21.14 6.02
N ASN A 385 13.98 21.77 4.87
CA ASN A 385 13.19 21.57 3.67
C ASN A 385 13.28 20.10 3.28
N PHE A 386 12.23 19.31 3.56
CA PHE A 386 11.78 18.37 2.55
C PHE A 386 11.44 19.21 1.33
N ASN A 387 12.38 19.29 0.38
CA ASN A 387 12.26 20.01 -0.88
C ASN A 387 11.17 19.34 -1.76
N PHE A 388 9.90 19.46 -1.37
CA PHE A 388 8.84 19.70 -2.34
C PHE A 388 9.06 21.11 -2.86
N ALA A 389 9.85 21.22 -3.93
CA ALA A 389 10.25 22.49 -4.50
C ALA A 389 9.07 23.17 -5.22
N GLY A 390 8.24 23.89 -4.48
CA GLY A 390 7.20 24.75 -5.01
C GLY A 390 6.23 25.17 -3.92
N GLY A 391 6.20 26.48 -3.61
CA GLY A 391 5.43 27.04 -2.50
C GLY A 391 3.99 26.53 -2.36
N LYS A 392 3.51 26.54 -1.11
CA LYS A 392 2.14 26.22 -0.65
C LYS A 392 1.12 26.38 -1.78
N THR A 393 0.88 25.29 -2.51
CA THR A 393 -0.13 25.30 -3.56
C THR A 393 -1.48 25.19 -2.84
N GLN A 394 -2.28 26.25 -2.89
CA GLN A 394 -3.63 26.37 -2.32
C GLN A 394 -4.62 25.25 -2.76
N MET A 395 -4.18 24.30 -3.59
CA MET A 395 -4.96 23.22 -4.14
C MET A 395 -5.07 22.00 -3.21
N VAL A 396 -4.06 21.71 -2.37
CA VAL A 396 -4.15 20.54 -1.45
C VAL A 396 -5.24 20.77 -0.40
N SER A 397 -5.46 22.01 0.04
CA SER A 397 -6.55 22.37 0.96
C SER A 397 -7.94 22.41 0.33
N HIS A 398 -8.05 22.45 -1.00
CA HIS A 398 -9.34 22.50 -1.71
C HIS A 398 -9.73 21.17 -2.36
N ILE A 399 -8.76 20.31 -2.68
CA ILE A 399 -8.97 18.98 -3.28
C ILE A 399 -9.16 17.93 -2.19
N VAL A 400 -8.40 18.04 -1.10
CA VAL A 400 -8.61 17.25 0.11
C VAL A 400 -9.47 18.12 1.02
N GLN A 401 -10.79 17.92 1.00
CA GLN A 401 -11.51 18.08 2.25
C GLN A 401 -10.97 16.95 3.14
N PRO A 402 -10.18 17.22 4.19
CA PRO A 402 -9.96 16.19 5.19
C PRO A 402 -11.36 15.78 5.62
N ARG A 403 -11.70 14.49 5.47
CA ARG A 403 -12.92 13.98 6.10
C ARG A 403 -12.81 14.41 7.55
N PHE A 404 -13.70 15.32 7.92
CA PHE A 404 -13.65 16.13 9.14
C PHE A 404 -12.99 15.38 10.30
N CYS A 405 -11.78 15.79 10.67
CA CYS A 405 -11.21 15.47 11.99
C CYS A 405 -11.84 16.42 13.03
N GLY A 406 -13.17 16.51 13.02
CA GLY A 406 -13.93 17.06 14.13
C GLY A 406 -13.99 15.99 15.20
N LYS A 407 -13.74 16.38 16.46
CA LYS A 407 -13.80 15.52 17.64
C LYS A 407 -15.24 15.07 17.96
N ASP A 408 -15.92 14.43 17.02
CA ASP A 408 -17.24 13.84 17.23
C ASP A 408 -17.04 12.33 17.46
N GLN A 409 -16.96 11.92 18.73
CA GLN A 409 -16.80 10.52 19.15
C GLN A 409 -18.03 9.62 18.85
N ASN A 410 -19.04 10.12 18.13
CA ASN A 410 -20.33 9.45 17.93
C ASN A 410 -20.77 9.32 16.45
N LYS A 411 -19.86 9.32 15.47
CA LYS A 411 -20.22 8.94 14.09
C LYS A 411 -19.90 7.47 13.88
N LEU A 412 -20.89 6.70 13.43
CA LEU A 412 -20.72 5.33 12.93
C LEU A 412 -19.71 5.35 11.77
N ASP A 413 -18.83 4.36 11.71
CA ASP A 413 -17.88 4.19 10.61
C ASP A 413 -18.63 4.15 9.27
N PHE A 414 -18.07 4.70 8.19
CA PHE A 414 -18.74 4.85 6.90
C PHE A 414 -19.24 3.50 6.34
N TYR A 415 -18.46 2.44 6.53
CA TYR A 415 -18.83 1.08 6.13
C TYR A 415 -19.93 0.50 7.03
N GLU A 416 -19.88 0.79 8.33
CA GLU A 416 -20.95 0.43 9.26
C GLU A 416 -22.25 1.16 8.89
N GLU A 417 -22.19 2.45 8.59
CA GLU A 417 -23.34 3.25 8.17
C GLU A 417 -23.96 2.70 6.87
N LYS A 418 -23.16 2.35 5.87
CA LYS A 418 -23.64 1.73 4.61
C LYS A 418 -24.28 0.35 4.85
N ARG A 419 -23.74 -0.46 5.77
CA ARG A 419 -24.26 -1.78 6.15
C ARG A 419 -25.55 -1.67 6.94
N TRP A 420 -25.61 -0.74 7.89
CA TRP A 420 -26.79 -0.38 8.68
C TRP A 420 -27.93 0.13 7.80
N GLN A 421 -27.61 1.01 6.85
CA GLN A 421 -28.59 1.54 5.89
C GLN A 421 -29.05 0.50 4.86
N LYS A 422 -28.47 -0.72 4.86
CA LYS A 422 -28.78 -1.81 3.91
C LYS A 422 -28.97 -1.28 2.48
N LYS A 423 -28.09 -0.35 2.06
CA LYS A 423 -28.14 0.33 0.74
C LYS A 423 -27.67 -0.60 -0.38
N TYR A 424 -28.28 -1.77 -0.47
CA TYR A 424 -28.06 -2.71 -1.55
C TYR A 424 -28.95 -2.32 -2.73
N LEU A 425 -28.40 -2.38 -3.94
CA LEU A 425 -29.17 -2.34 -5.20
C LEU A 425 -30.21 -3.47 -5.28
N THR A 426 -30.00 -4.54 -4.52
CA THR A 426 -30.87 -5.72 -4.45
C THR A 426 -31.75 -5.75 -3.21
N ASN A 427 -31.79 -4.67 -2.41
CA ASN A 427 -32.66 -4.61 -1.22
C ASN A 427 -34.09 -4.25 -1.66
N PRO A 428 -35.07 -5.17 -1.57
CA PRO A 428 -36.45 -4.87 -1.92
C PRO A 428 -37.11 -3.83 -0.99
N LEU A 429 -36.53 -3.56 0.20
CA LEU A 429 -36.99 -2.52 1.13
C LEU A 429 -36.46 -1.12 0.81
N ASN A 430 -35.48 -0.99 -0.11
CA ASN A 430 -35.15 0.29 -0.72
C ASN A 430 -36.15 0.57 -1.85
N GLY A 431 -37.40 0.83 -1.47
CA GLY A 431 -38.53 1.04 -2.37
C GLY A 431 -38.53 2.37 -3.12
N ASP A 432 -37.57 3.26 -2.87
CA ASP A 432 -37.52 4.58 -3.52
C ASP A 432 -36.61 4.58 -4.76
N TYR A 433 -36.98 3.81 -5.78
CA TYR A 433 -36.51 4.11 -7.15
C TYR A 433 -36.88 5.56 -7.55
N TYR A 434 -37.98 6.05 -6.98
CA TYR A 434 -38.53 7.40 -7.10
C TYR A 434 -37.62 8.54 -6.64
N LYS A 435 -36.82 8.35 -5.58
CA LYS A 435 -35.86 9.37 -5.11
C LYS A 435 -34.58 9.41 -5.93
N LEU A 436 -34.31 8.38 -6.74
CA LEU A 436 -33.21 8.34 -7.69
C LEU A 436 -33.58 8.88 -9.08
N THR A 437 -34.86 9.00 -9.44
CA THR A 437 -35.28 9.35 -10.82
C THR A 437 -36.27 10.51 -10.98
N GLY A 438 -36.95 10.98 -9.93
CA GLY A 438 -37.66 12.26 -9.95
C GLY A 438 -38.90 12.40 -10.85
N ILE A 439 -39.80 11.38 -10.96
CA ILE A 439 -41.09 11.50 -11.67
C ILE A 439 -42.23 10.84 -10.87
N SER A 440 -43.36 11.57 -10.67
CA SER A 440 -44.65 11.30 -9.96
C SER A 440 -45.56 10.22 -10.61
N ARG A 441 -46.65 9.64 -10.06
CA ARG A 441 -47.37 9.46 -8.74
C ARG A 441 -48.44 8.34 -8.95
N GLU A 442 -49.03 7.84 -7.85
CA GLU A 442 -50.33 7.11 -7.69
C GLU A 442 -50.39 5.57 -7.83
N ILE A 443 -50.92 4.89 -6.79
CA ILE A 443 -51.96 3.84 -6.82
C ILE A 443 -52.48 3.59 -5.37
N HIS A 444 -53.80 3.34 -5.21
CA HIS A 444 -54.60 3.42 -3.98
C HIS A 444 -54.71 2.11 -3.15
N GLN A 445 -54.96 2.28 -1.84
CA GLN A 445 -54.86 1.30 -0.74
C GLN A 445 -55.95 0.20 -0.62
N ASN A 446 -56.84 -0.01 -1.59
CA ASN A 446 -58.00 -0.92 -1.39
C ASN A 446 -57.80 -2.37 -1.87
N GLU A 447 -56.65 -2.74 -2.44
CA GLU A 447 -56.32 -4.13 -2.86
C GLU A 447 -55.56 -4.94 -1.78
N VAL A 448 -55.30 -4.33 -0.62
CA VAL A 448 -54.32 -4.82 0.36
C VAL A 448 -54.81 -6.07 1.11
N LEU A 449 -56.12 -6.26 1.32
CA LEU A 449 -56.62 -7.27 2.26
C LEU A 449 -56.49 -8.73 1.76
N THR A 450 -56.74 -8.98 0.47
CA THR A 450 -56.61 -10.32 -0.14
C THR A 450 -55.15 -10.70 -0.40
N HIS A 451 -54.31 -9.72 -0.73
CA HIS A 451 -52.88 -9.92 -0.90
C HIS A 451 -52.15 -10.19 0.43
N THR A 452 -52.55 -9.59 1.56
CA THR A 452 -51.92 -9.90 2.86
C THR A 452 -52.10 -11.37 3.28
N LEU A 453 -53.26 -11.96 3.00
CA LEU A 453 -53.52 -13.36 3.34
C LEU A 453 -52.74 -14.32 2.45
N ILE A 454 -52.74 -14.09 1.14
CA ILE A 454 -51.95 -14.87 0.17
C ILE A 454 -50.45 -14.71 0.47
N TYR A 455 -50.01 -13.50 0.81
CA TYR A 455 -48.63 -13.23 1.23
C TYR A 455 -48.26 -13.98 2.50
N SER A 456 -49.14 -14.00 3.52
CA SER A 456 -48.88 -14.73 4.77
C SER A 456 -48.75 -16.24 4.56
N LEU A 457 -49.56 -16.81 3.67
CA LEU A 457 -49.52 -18.23 3.31
C LEU A 457 -48.23 -18.56 2.55
N ASN A 458 -47.86 -17.71 1.58
CA ASN A 458 -46.62 -17.85 0.82
C ASN A 458 -45.38 -17.68 1.70
N MET A 459 -45.41 -16.79 2.69
CA MET A 459 -44.33 -16.65 3.67
C MET A 459 -44.16 -17.92 4.52
N LYS A 460 -45.25 -18.57 4.89
CA LYS A 460 -45.20 -19.84 5.64
C LYS A 460 -44.72 -21.01 4.78
N MET A 461 -45.12 -21.08 3.51
CA MET A 461 -44.58 -22.08 2.59
C MET A 461 -43.09 -21.86 2.30
N ALA A 462 -42.67 -20.62 2.07
CA ALA A 462 -41.26 -20.28 1.89
C ALA A 462 -40.42 -20.63 3.12
N SER A 463 -40.96 -20.41 4.33
CA SER A 463 -40.29 -20.82 5.57
C SER A 463 -40.12 -22.34 5.68
N LEU A 464 -41.08 -23.13 5.19
CA LEU A 464 -41.04 -24.58 5.24
C LEU A 464 -40.05 -25.15 4.20
N GLU A 465 -40.01 -24.55 3.02
CA GLU A 465 -38.98 -24.84 2.00
C GLU A 465 -37.58 -24.51 2.52
N GLN A 466 -37.42 -23.39 3.24
CA GLN A 466 -36.15 -23.00 3.83
C GLN A 466 -35.65 -24.01 4.87
N VAL A 467 -36.54 -24.52 5.72
CA VAL A 467 -36.18 -25.56 6.71
C VAL A 467 -35.82 -26.88 6.02
N ASN A 468 -36.53 -27.28 4.96
CA ASN A 468 -36.17 -28.47 4.19
C ASN A 468 -34.82 -28.33 3.49
N MET A 469 -34.50 -27.12 3.00
CA MET A 469 -33.18 -26.83 2.46
C MET A 469 -32.10 -26.88 3.53
N GLU A 470 -32.38 -26.40 4.75
CA GLU A 470 -31.44 -26.48 5.88
C GLU A 470 -31.11 -27.92 6.30
N VAL A 471 -32.11 -28.81 6.28
CA VAL A 471 -31.87 -30.23 6.56
C VAL A 471 -30.98 -30.85 5.48
N LYS A 472 -31.21 -30.54 4.20
CA LYS A 472 -30.36 -31.02 3.11
C LYS A 472 -28.93 -30.47 3.17
N THR A 473 -28.77 -29.20 3.51
CA THR A 473 -27.43 -28.61 3.66
C THR A 473 -26.70 -29.21 4.85
N PHE A 474 -27.40 -29.60 5.92
CA PHE A 474 -26.77 -30.31 7.03
C PHE A 474 -26.16 -31.65 6.60
N ASP A 475 -26.90 -32.45 5.83
CA ASP A 475 -26.42 -33.73 5.30
C ASP A 475 -25.21 -33.55 4.36
N GLU A 476 -25.27 -32.54 3.48
CA GLU A 476 -24.16 -32.23 2.56
C GLU A 476 -22.90 -31.74 3.29
N VAL A 477 -23.06 -30.90 4.33
CA VAL A 477 -21.95 -30.41 5.16
C VAL A 477 -21.32 -31.56 5.96
N PHE A 478 -22.13 -32.49 6.44
CA PHE A 478 -21.64 -33.68 7.14
C PHE A 478 -20.76 -34.54 6.23
N GLU A 479 -21.20 -34.83 5.00
CA GLU A 479 -20.42 -35.57 4.01
C GLU A 479 -19.12 -34.84 3.62
N SER A 480 -19.18 -33.52 3.45
CA SER A 480 -17.99 -32.69 3.16
C SER A 480 -16.97 -32.77 4.30
N ARG A 481 -17.40 -32.63 5.56
CA ARG A 481 -16.53 -32.78 6.73
C ARG A 481 -15.90 -34.17 6.80
N MET A 482 -16.65 -35.23 6.48
CA MET A 482 -16.11 -36.58 6.45
C MET A 482 -15.06 -36.79 5.35
N ARG A 483 -15.19 -36.12 4.20
CA ARG A 483 -14.15 -36.13 3.16
C ARG A 483 -12.89 -35.40 3.63
N SER A 484 -13.02 -34.21 4.22
CA SER A 484 -11.89 -33.46 4.77
C SER A 484 -11.16 -34.25 5.87
N PHE A 485 -11.91 -34.96 6.71
CA PHE A 485 -11.32 -35.84 7.73
C PHE A 485 -10.50 -36.99 7.11
N ARG A 486 -10.96 -37.58 5.99
CA ARG A 486 -10.20 -38.60 5.25
C ARG A 486 -8.91 -38.05 4.66
N VAL A 487 -8.96 -36.85 4.08
CA VAL A 487 -7.76 -36.17 3.54
C VAL A 487 -6.77 -35.88 4.66
N MET A 488 -7.24 -35.32 5.78
CA MET A 488 -6.39 -35.04 6.94
C MET A 488 -5.73 -36.32 7.47
N ARG A 489 -6.46 -37.43 7.55
CA ARG A 489 -5.91 -38.73 7.96
C ARG A 489 -4.85 -39.26 6.99
N LEU A 490 -4.99 -39.01 5.68
CA LEU A 490 -3.96 -39.36 4.68
C LEU A 490 -2.70 -38.53 4.88
N GLU A 491 -2.83 -37.21 5.11
CA GLU A 491 -1.68 -36.34 5.39
C GLU A 491 -0.95 -36.75 6.68
N TYR A 492 -1.67 -37.09 7.75
CA TYR A 492 -1.06 -37.64 8.96
C TYR A 492 -0.27 -38.93 8.68
N SER A 493 -0.76 -39.78 7.78
CA SER A 493 -0.05 -41.01 7.41
C SER A 493 1.21 -40.75 6.58
N LYS A 494 1.22 -39.71 5.74
CA LYS A 494 2.44 -39.27 5.02
C LYS A 494 3.44 -38.68 6.00
N MET A 495 3.01 -37.78 6.88
CA MET A 495 3.87 -37.16 7.88
C MET A 495 4.51 -38.21 8.81
N ALA A 496 3.79 -39.28 9.16
CA ALA A 496 4.35 -40.40 9.91
C ALA A 496 5.46 -41.15 9.13
N LYS A 497 5.29 -41.36 7.82
CA LYS A 497 6.33 -41.97 6.97
C LYS A 497 7.57 -41.08 6.83
N ASP A 498 7.36 -39.77 6.65
CA ASP A 498 8.47 -38.82 6.56
C ASP A 498 9.29 -38.79 7.87
N LEU A 499 8.61 -38.91 9.01
CA LEU A 499 9.24 -39.00 10.32
C LEU A 499 10.10 -40.27 10.43
N GLU A 500 9.58 -41.43 10.02
CA GLU A 500 10.36 -42.69 9.99
C GLU A 500 11.58 -42.58 9.06
N GLU A 501 11.46 -41.93 7.90
CA GLU A 501 12.60 -41.72 7.00
C GLU A 501 13.67 -40.84 7.65
N MET A 502 13.26 -39.75 8.30
CA MET A 502 14.17 -38.86 9.00
C MET A 502 14.88 -39.55 10.16
N GLU A 503 14.18 -40.37 10.95
CA GLU A 503 14.81 -41.20 11.98
C GLU A 503 15.85 -42.16 11.40
N SER A 504 15.57 -42.76 10.24
CA SER A 504 16.53 -43.63 9.56
C SER A 504 17.80 -42.88 9.12
N ARG A 505 17.66 -41.63 8.65
CA ARG A 505 18.77 -40.76 8.27
C ARG A 505 19.61 -40.37 9.49
N VAL A 506 18.97 -40.06 10.61
CA VAL A 506 19.65 -39.78 11.89
C VAL A 506 20.44 -41.01 12.36
N LYS A 507 19.86 -42.22 12.29
CA LYS A 507 20.57 -43.47 12.61
C LYS A 507 21.80 -43.71 11.73
N LYS A 508 21.72 -43.44 10.43
CA LYS A 508 22.89 -43.55 9.53
C LYS A 508 23.98 -42.54 9.84
N LYS A 509 23.61 -41.30 10.19
CA LYS A 509 24.59 -40.27 10.55
C LYS A 509 25.26 -40.57 11.88
N THR A 510 24.50 -41.00 12.88
CA THR A 510 25.04 -41.40 14.19
C THR A 510 26.01 -42.57 14.08
N SER A 511 25.70 -43.61 13.31
CA SER A 511 26.67 -44.70 13.06
C SER A 511 27.96 -44.23 12.36
N LYS A 512 27.86 -43.21 11.48
CA LYS A 512 29.04 -42.63 10.83
C LYS A 512 29.90 -41.84 11.83
N ILE A 513 29.27 -41.08 12.73
CA ILE A 513 29.96 -40.37 13.82
C ILE A 513 30.71 -41.39 14.69
N GLU A 514 30.05 -42.46 15.13
CA GLU A 514 30.70 -43.52 15.91
C GLU A 514 31.91 -44.15 15.20
N SER A 515 31.84 -44.32 13.88
CA SER A 515 32.98 -44.82 13.10
C SER A 515 34.13 -43.81 13.03
N MET A 516 33.83 -42.51 12.97
CA MET A 516 34.85 -41.46 13.00
C MET A 516 35.48 -41.34 14.39
N ASP A 517 34.70 -41.47 15.46
CA ASP A 517 35.23 -41.46 16.83
C ASP A 517 36.21 -42.60 17.07
N LYS A 518 35.93 -43.80 16.53
CA LYS A 518 36.88 -44.93 16.55
C LYS A 518 38.19 -44.61 15.83
N LEU A 519 38.12 -43.98 14.65
CA LEU A 519 39.32 -43.55 13.91
C LEU A 519 40.12 -42.50 14.68
N VAL A 520 39.45 -41.56 15.35
CA VAL A 520 40.10 -40.56 16.20
C VAL A 520 40.84 -41.24 17.36
N GLU A 521 40.24 -42.22 18.02
CA GLU A 521 40.91 -42.98 19.08
C GLU A 521 42.08 -43.83 18.57
N GLU A 522 41.97 -44.46 17.41
CA GLU A 522 43.11 -45.16 16.77
C GLU A 522 44.27 -44.21 16.46
N LEU A 523 43.97 -42.99 15.96
CA LEU A 523 44.97 -41.98 15.68
C LEU A 523 45.63 -41.46 16.96
N LYS A 524 44.87 -41.23 18.04
CA LYS A 524 45.43 -40.89 19.36
C LYS A 524 46.34 -41.99 19.88
N GLY A 525 45.95 -43.27 19.73
CA GLY A 525 46.77 -44.42 20.07
C GLY A 525 48.12 -44.41 19.34
N LYS A 526 48.10 -44.23 18.01
CA LYS A 526 49.33 -44.12 17.19
C LYS A 526 50.21 -42.93 17.59
N ILE A 527 49.60 -41.79 17.93
CA ILE A 527 50.34 -40.62 18.43
C ILE A 527 51.03 -40.96 19.75
N ASN A 528 50.38 -41.69 20.66
CA ASN A 528 50.98 -42.12 21.92
C ASN A 528 52.12 -43.14 21.71
N GLU A 529 51.95 -44.11 20.79
CA GLU A 529 53.02 -45.05 20.44
C GLU A 529 54.24 -44.34 19.84
N LEU A 530 54.02 -43.33 18.99
CA LEU A 530 55.09 -42.50 18.46
C LEU A 530 55.77 -41.67 19.55
N LYS A 531 55.00 -41.11 20.50
CA LYS A 531 55.55 -40.39 21.67
C LYS A 531 56.41 -41.32 22.53
N GLU A 532 55.96 -42.53 22.84
CA GLU A 532 56.75 -43.53 23.57
C GLU A 532 57.99 -43.99 22.78
N GLY A 533 57.88 -44.10 21.46
CA GLY A 533 59.01 -44.39 20.57
C GLY A 533 60.08 -43.31 20.64
N ILE A 534 59.67 -42.03 20.63
CA ILE A 534 60.58 -40.89 20.81
C ILE A 534 61.24 -40.96 22.18
N SER A 535 60.48 -41.20 23.27
CA SER A 535 61.03 -41.36 24.63
C SER A 535 62.07 -42.47 24.73
N LYS A 536 61.88 -43.61 24.06
CA LYS A 536 62.87 -44.72 24.04
C LYS A 536 64.14 -44.37 23.27
N ILE A 537 64.06 -43.55 22.22
CA ILE A 537 65.23 -43.06 21.49
C ILE A 537 66.07 -42.12 22.37
N VAL A 538 65.42 -41.32 23.23
CA VAL A 538 66.11 -40.46 24.21
C VAL A 538 66.94 -41.27 25.22
N GLU A 539 66.49 -42.47 25.59
CA GLU A 539 67.21 -43.32 26.55
C GLU A 539 68.49 -43.97 25.96
N LEU A 540 68.50 -44.25 24.65
CA LEU A 540 69.57 -44.98 23.93
C LEU A 540 70.78 -44.12 23.50
N GLU A 541 70.73 -42.80 23.68
CA GLU A 541 71.79 -41.89 23.21
C GLU A 541 72.84 -41.63 24.32
N ASP A 542 74.06 -42.19 24.21
CA ASP A 542 75.12 -42.13 25.24
C ASP A 542 75.81 -40.74 25.39
N SER A 543 75.41 -39.74 24.62
CA SER A 543 75.95 -38.37 24.69
C SER A 543 75.13 -37.51 25.66
N GLU A 544 75.72 -37.07 26.78
CA GLU A 544 75.07 -36.16 27.75
C GLU A 544 74.51 -34.88 27.10
N LEU A 545 75.08 -34.44 25.98
CA LEU A 545 74.62 -33.27 25.23
C LEU A 545 73.34 -33.56 24.41
N GLY A 546 73.18 -34.78 23.88
CA GLY A 546 72.00 -35.21 23.13
C GLY A 546 70.77 -35.31 24.04
N LYS A 547 70.91 -35.95 25.20
CA LYS A 547 69.84 -36.03 26.21
C LYS A 547 69.38 -34.66 26.72
N LYS A 548 70.32 -33.71 26.93
CA LYS A 548 69.98 -32.33 27.30
C LYS A 548 69.26 -31.57 26.18
N TRP A 549 69.69 -31.74 24.94
CA TRP A 549 69.06 -31.08 23.80
C TRP A 549 67.65 -31.58 23.55
N ILE A 550 67.44 -32.90 23.59
CA ILE A 550 66.12 -33.49 23.39
C ILE A 550 65.19 -33.14 24.56
N GLY A 551 65.68 -33.15 25.80
CA GLY A 551 64.92 -32.68 26.97
C GLY A 551 64.48 -31.22 26.83
N LEU A 552 65.40 -30.33 26.44
CA LEU A 552 65.09 -28.92 26.19
C LEU A 552 64.12 -28.73 25.01
N ASP A 553 64.19 -29.55 23.97
CA ASP A 553 63.27 -29.47 22.83
C ASP A 553 61.87 -29.99 23.21
N THR A 554 61.77 -31.06 24.00
CA THR A 554 60.48 -31.54 24.54
C THR A 554 59.85 -30.50 25.47
N GLU A 555 60.62 -29.89 26.37
CA GLU A 555 60.14 -28.80 27.22
C GLU A 555 59.73 -27.57 26.40
N SER A 556 60.47 -27.25 25.33
CA SER A 556 60.13 -26.16 24.40
C SER A 556 58.83 -26.40 23.65
N VAL A 557 58.52 -27.64 23.28
CA VAL A 557 57.27 -28.00 22.62
C VAL A 557 56.10 -27.95 23.62
N GLU A 558 56.27 -28.49 24.82
CA GLU A 558 55.26 -28.41 25.89
C GLU A 558 54.96 -26.95 26.26
N CYS A 559 55.99 -26.12 26.42
CA CYS A 559 55.81 -24.69 26.67
C CYS A 559 55.09 -23.99 25.51
N ARG A 560 55.35 -24.36 24.24
CA ARG A 560 54.64 -23.81 23.08
C ARG A 560 53.17 -24.23 23.04
N GLU A 561 52.86 -25.48 23.38
CA GLU A 561 51.47 -25.95 23.47
C GLU A 561 50.71 -25.23 24.60
N GLU A 562 51.33 -25.02 25.76
CA GLU A 562 50.74 -24.26 26.86
C GLU A 562 50.50 -22.79 26.50
N ILE A 563 51.46 -22.15 25.82
CA ILE A 563 51.30 -20.78 25.31
C ILE A 563 50.13 -20.71 24.33
N SER A 564 50.00 -21.67 23.42
CA SER A 564 48.89 -21.70 22.44
C SER A 564 47.53 -21.83 23.14
N LYS A 565 47.40 -22.73 24.12
CA LYS A 565 46.16 -22.90 24.90
C LYS A 565 45.81 -21.64 25.69
N LEU A 566 46.80 -20.98 26.29
CA LEU A 566 46.60 -19.73 27.00
C LEU A 566 46.21 -18.59 26.05
N GLN A 567 46.77 -18.52 24.84
CA GLN A 567 46.39 -17.55 23.82
C GLN A 567 44.95 -17.72 23.38
N GLU A 568 44.52 -18.95 23.06
CA GLU A 568 43.12 -19.24 22.73
C GLU A 568 42.16 -18.87 23.87
N HIS A 569 42.57 -19.13 25.12
CA HIS A 569 41.74 -18.79 26.28
C HIS A 569 41.65 -17.27 26.51
N ILE A 570 42.74 -16.53 26.27
CA ILE A 570 42.77 -15.07 26.32
C ILE A 570 41.90 -14.46 25.21
N GLU A 571 41.96 -15.00 23.99
CA GLU A 571 41.11 -14.54 22.87
C GLU A 571 39.63 -14.79 23.15
N SER A 572 39.27 -15.98 23.66
CA SER A 572 37.90 -16.31 24.08
C SER A 572 37.39 -15.35 25.15
N ASN A 573 38.15 -15.16 26.23
CA ASN A 573 37.77 -14.24 27.30
C ASN A 573 37.72 -12.78 26.81
N GLY A 574 38.61 -12.37 25.89
CA GLY A 574 38.60 -11.04 25.29
C GLY A 574 37.31 -10.78 24.50
N ASN A 575 36.85 -11.77 23.74
CA ASN A 575 35.59 -11.70 23.00
C ASN A 575 34.37 -11.63 23.95
N GLU A 576 34.35 -12.42 25.02
CA GLU A 576 33.30 -12.36 26.04
C GLU A 576 33.24 -11.02 26.76
N VAL A 577 34.39 -10.47 27.16
CA VAL A 577 34.47 -9.14 27.80
C VAL A 577 33.99 -8.05 26.85
N LYS A 578 34.33 -8.13 25.56
CA LYS A 578 33.85 -7.19 24.55
C LYS A 578 32.33 -7.24 24.40
N TYR A 579 31.78 -8.45 24.26
CA TYR A 579 30.33 -8.64 24.17
C TYR A 579 29.61 -8.13 25.42
N MET A 580 30.14 -8.43 26.60
CA MET A 580 29.54 -8.00 27.87
C MET A 580 29.60 -6.48 28.05
N LYS A 581 30.66 -5.80 27.58
CA LYS A 581 30.72 -4.33 27.55
C LYS A 581 29.66 -3.74 26.61
N GLU A 582 29.51 -4.28 25.41
CA GLU A 582 28.49 -3.83 24.45
C GLU A 582 27.07 -4.08 24.98
N GLU A 583 26.85 -5.14 25.76
CA GLU A 583 25.56 -5.41 26.39
C GLU A 583 25.28 -4.45 27.55
N ILE A 584 26.29 -4.13 28.37
CA ILE A 584 26.16 -3.12 29.43
C ILE A 584 25.84 -1.74 28.83
N GLU A 585 26.53 -1.33 27.76
CA GLU A 585 26.27 -0.05 27.08
C GLU A 585 24.84 0.01 26.51
N ARG A 586 24.35 -1.09 25.92
CA ARG A 586 22.97 -1.20 25.46
C ARG A 586 21.96 -1.11 26.60
N ALA A 587 22.23 -1.77 27.72
CA ALA A 587 21.38 -1.71 28.90
C ALA A 587 21.34 -0.29 29.51
N GLU A 588 22.48 0.40 29.60
CA GLU A 588 22.57 1.78 30.09
C GLU A 588 21.78 2.73 29.20
N LYS A 589 21.90 2.59 27.87
CA LYS A 589 21.12 3.37 26.91
C LYS A 589 19.62 3.12 27.07
N SER A 590 19.20 1.86 27.20
CA SER A 590 17.79 1.50 27.40
C SER A 590 17.21 2.04 28.72
N ILE A 591 18.01 2.04 29.80
CA ILE A 591 17.61 2.64 31.09
C ILE A 591 17.46 4.16 30.95
N SER A 592 18.37 4.82 30.24
CA SER A 592 18.29 6.26 29.98
C SER A 592 17.03 6.64 29.19
N GLU A 593 16.75 5.93 28.10
CA GLU A 593 15.54 6.12 27.29
C GLU A 593 14.26 5.85 28.09
N SER A 594 14.26 4.81 28.92
CA SER A 594 13.13 4.47 29.79
C SER A 594 12.87 5.56 30.84
N ARG A 595 13.92 6.13 31.44
CA ARG A 595 13.81 7.24 32.40
C ARG A 595 13.22 8.49 31.74
N ALA A 596 13.71 8.86 30.55
CA ALA A 596 13.17 10.00 29.80
C ALA A 596 11.68 9.78 29.43
N SER A 597 11.29 8.56 29.08
CA SER A 597 9.89 8.23 28.81
C SER A 597 9.02 8.31 30.07
N MET A 598 9.53 7.85 31.22
CA MET A 598 8.81 7.96 32.50
C MET A 598 8.60 9.42 32.91
N GLU A 599 9.59 10.28 32.73
CA GLU A 599 9.50 11.71 33.04
C GLU A 599 8.42 12.39 32.18
N LYS A 600 8.43 12.16 30.85
CA LYS A 600 7.37 12.64 29.94
C LYS A 600 5.98 12.16 30.35
N LYS A 601 5.84 10.90 30.80
CA LYS A 601 4.56 10.37 31.28
C LYS A 601 4.13 11.00 32.60
N GLN A 602 5.06 11.27 33.51
CA GLN A 602 4.76 11.98 34.77
C GLN A 602 4.26 13.40 34.50
N GLU A 603 4.88 14.13 33.58
CA GLU A 603 4.40 15.45 33.14
C GLU A 603 2.99 15.39 32.56
N GLN A 604 2.68 14.38 31.74
CA GLN A 604 1.33 14.18 31.21
C GLN A 604 0.30 13.87 32.30
N VAL A 605 0.67 13.08 33.31
CA VAL A 605 -0.20 12.81 34.46
C VAL A 605 -0.51 14.09 35.22
N ILE A 606 0.51 14.92 35.50
CA ILE A 606 0.33 16.21 36.18
C ILE A 606 -0.60 17.14 35.36
N GLU A 607 -0.42 17.21 34.04
CA GLU A 607 -1.27 18.04 33.17
C GLU A 607 -2.72 17.51 33.10
N LEU A 608 -2.91 16.20 33.12
CA LEU A 608 -4.24 15.59 33.18
C LEU A 608 -4.91 15.83 34.53
N GLU A 609 -4.19 15.72 35.64
CA GLU A 609 -4.69 16.07 36.98
C GLU A 609 -5.09 17.54 37.05
N ARG A 610 -4.32 18.44 36.45
CA ARG A 610 -4.65 19.87 36.33
C ARG A 610 -5.96 20.07 35.57
N LYS A 611 -6.13 19.42 34.41
CA LYS A 611 -7.37 19.48 33.62
C LYS A 611 -8.58 18.88 34.33
N ILE A 612 -8.38 17.79 35.07
CA ILE A 612 -9.45 17.18 35.89
C ILE A 612 -9.90 18.15 36.97
N ASN A 613 -8.98 18.84 37.63
CA ASN A 613 -9.32 19.85 38.63
C ASN A 613 -10.03 21.06 38.02
N GLU A 614 -9.58 21.56 36.85
CA GLU A 614 -10.28 22.63 36.13
C GLU A 614 -11.71 22.23 35.75
N LEU A 615 -11.92 21.02 35.23
CA LEU A 615 -13.25 20.50 34.90
C LEU A 615 -14.13 20.29 36.14
N ARG A 616 -13.51 19.93 37.27
CA ARG A 616 -14.22 19.76 38.53
C ARG A 616 -14.70 21.09 39.09
N ASP A 617 -13.91 22.16 38.98
CA ASP A 617 -14.32 23.49 39.42
C ASP A 617 -15.42 24.09 38.50
N ASP A 618 -15.44 23.72 37.22
CA ASP A 618 -16.51 24.09 36.27
C ASP A 618 -17.89 23.48 36.60
N HIS A 619 -17.97 22.46 37.48
CA HIS A 619 -19.25 21.94 37.98
C HIS A 619 -20.08 22.99 38.75
N GLY A 620 -19.46 24.04 39.29
CA GLY A 620 -20.20 25.17 39.89
C GLY A 620 -21.12 25.87 38.88
N GLY A 621 -20.80 25.84 37.58
CA GLY A 621 -21.66 26.37 36.52
C GLY A 621 -22.89 25.51 36.22
N VAL A 622 -22.86 24.21 36.55
CA VAL A 622 -23.97 23.27 36.32
C VAL A 622 -25.07 23.47 37.35
N GLU A 623 -24.72 23.71 38.61
CA GLU A 623 -25.70 23.99 39.68
C GLU A 623 -26.41 25.33 39.46
N GLU A 624 -25.69 26.37 39.02
CA GLU A 624 -26.30 27.66 38.67
C GLU A 624 -27.24 27.54 37.46
N ARG A 625 -26.88 26.73 36.45
CA ARG A 625 -27.76 26.45 35.29
C ARG A 625 -29.00 25.65 35.71
N LYS A 626 -28.86 24.69 36.63
CA LYS A 626 -29.97 23.90 37.16
C LYS A 626 -30.96 24.77 37.95
N ARG A 627 -30.44 25.68 38.78
CA ARG A 627 -31.27 26.66 39.52
C ARG A 627 -32.04 27.57 38.58
N ARG A 628 -31.39 28.11 37.53
CA ARG A 628 -32.08 28.92 36.50
C ARG A 628 -33.16 28.13 35.76
N LEU A 629 -32.92 26.84 35.49
CA LEU A 629 -33.88 25.98 34.82
C LEU A 629 -35.11 25.71 35.69
N GLU A 630 -34.93 25.53 37.00
CA GLU A 630 -36.02 25.41 37.97
C GLU A 630 -36.83 26.71 38.09
N GLU A 631 -36.18 27.88 38.15
CA GLU A 631 -36.87 29.18 38.15
C GLU A 631 -37.72 29.42 36.89
N VAL A 632 -37.20 29.05 35.72
CA VAL A 632 -37.93 29.17 34.44
C VAL A 632 -39.12 28.20 34.42
N ARG A 633 -38.97 26.99 34.94
CA ARG A 633 -40.04 26.00 35.03
C ARG A 633 -41.18 26.48 35.92
N GLU A 634 -40.86 27.07 37.08
CA GLU A 634 -41.87 27.62 37.99
C GLU A 634 -42.62 28.80 37.37
N ARG A 635 -41.94 29.65 36.58
CA ARG A 635 -42.59 30.73 35.81
C ARG A 635 -43.51 30.19 34.73
N TYR A 636 -43.10 29.14 34.03
CA TYR A 636 -43.93 28.47 33.02
C TYR A 636 -45.20 27.88 33.64
N ASP A 637 -45.09 27.18 34.77
CA ASP A 637 -46.24 26.59 35.45
C ASP A 637 -47.22 27.66 35.97
N LYS A 638 -46.72 28.78 36.50
CA LYS A 638 -47.55 29.94 36.88
C LYS A 638 -48.29 30.53 35.67
N ALA A 639 -47.62 30.68 34.53
CA ALA A 639 -48.23 31.19 33.30
C ALA A 639 -49.29 30.22 32.75
N LYS A 640 -49.02 28.91 32.81
CA LYS A 640 -49.95 27.86 32.40
C LYS A 640 -51.22 27.87 33.25
N ASN A 641 -51.09 27.95 34.58
CA ASN A 641 -52.24 28.02 35.48
C ASN A 641 -53.08 29.28 35.26
N LYS A 642 -52.43 30.43 35.03
CA LYS A 642 -53.13 31.68 34.70
C LYS A 642 -53.89 31.58 33.38
N ASN A 643 -53.34 30.87 32.39
CA ASN A 643 -54.01 30.65 31.11
C ASN A 643 -55.24 29.74 31.26
N ILE A 644 -55.13 28.67 32.06
CA ILE A 644 -56.28 27.81 32.40
C ILE A 644 -57.38 28.62 33.07
N GLU A 645 -57.04 29.47 34.05
CA GLU A 645 -58.02 30.33 34.73
C GLU A 645 -58.70 31.34 33.78
N LEU A 646 -57.95 31.88 32.81
CA LEU A 646 -58.51 32.78 31.80
C LEU A 646 -59.46 32.04 30.85
N VAL A 647 -59.13 30.81 30.45
CA VAL A 647 -60.00 29.95 29.64
C VAL A 647 -61.30 29.65 30.39
N ASP A 648 -61.22 29.27 31.66
CA ASP A 648 -62.40 29.00 32.49
C ASP A 648 -63.29 30.25 32.64
N ARG A 649 -62.70 31.43 32.82
CA ARG A 649 -63.44 32.70 32.83
C ARG A 649 -64.10 32.99 31.48
N LEU A 650 -63.41 32.73 30.38
CA LEU A 650 -63.93 32.91 29.03
C LEU A 650 -65.14 31.99 28.79
N ASP A 651 -65.05 30.72 29.17
CA ASP A 651 -66.15 29.76 29.09
C ASP A 651 -67.34 30.20 29.95
N LEU A 652 -67.09 30.74 31.15
CA LEU A 652 -68.14 31.29 32.00
C LEU A 652 -68.82 32.52 31.36
N THR A 653 -68.04 33.40 30.72
CA THR A 653 -68.59 34.55 30.00
C THR A 653 -69.37 34.14 28.76
N PHE A 654 -68.91 33.13 28.01
CA PHE A 654 -69.64 32.57 26.88
C PHE A 654 -70.96 31.94 27.30
N LYS A 655 -70.98 31.16 28.39
CA LYS A 655 -72.24 30.63 28.95
C LYS A 655 -73.22 31.76 29.32
N ARG A 656 -72.74 32.80 30.00
CA ARG A 656 -73.56 33.98 30.34
C ARG A 656 -74.08 34.73 29.10
N LEU A 657 -73.30 34.79 28.02
CA LEU A 657 -73.70 35.42 26.75
C LEU A 657 -74.74 34.58 25.98
N VAL A 658 -74.64 33.27 26.04
CA VAL A 658 -75.61 32.33 25.46
C VAL A 658 -76.94 32.40 26.25
N ASP A 659 -76.88 32.45 27.57
CA ASP A 659 -78.07 32.59 28.41
C ASP A 659 -78.73 33.98 28.24
N ALA A 660 -77.94 35.04 28.06
CA ALA A 660 -78.46 36.40 27.82
C ALA A 660 -79.06 36.59 26.41
N SER A 661 -78.73 35.75 25.45
CA SER A 661 -79.24 35.80 24.07
C SER A 661 -80.45 34.89 23.82
N SER A 662 -80.95 34.19 24.85
CA SER A 662 -82.08 33.26 24.76
C SER A 662 -83.45 33.95 24.87
N GLY A 663 -83.60 35.08 24.17
CA GLY A 663 -84.84 35.84 24.07
C GLY A 663 -85.02 36.45 22.67
N ARG A 664 -85.82 35.77 21.84
CA ARG A 664 -86.27 36.12 20.47
C ARG A 664 -85.44 35.60 19.28
N GLY A 665 -85.87 34.42 18.83
CA GLY A 665 -85.99 33.89 17.46
C GLY A 665 -85.22 34.53 16.30
N ARG A 666 -84.41 33.70 15.65
CA ARG A 666 -84.62 33.18 14.28
C ARG A 666 -83.56 32.12 13.95
N TYR A 667 -84.00 31.02 13.35
CA TYR A 667 -83.16 30.00 12.71
C TYR A 667 -82.09 30.64 11.80
N VAL A 668 -80.83 30.17 11.87
CA VAL A 668 -80.05 29.69 10.71
C VAL A 668 -79.01 28.67 11.20
N ASN A 669 -79.09 27.47 10.63
CA ASN A 669 -78.10 26.40 10.73
C ASN A 669 -76.72 26.83 10.21
N TYR A 670 -75.69 26.72 11.04
CA TYR A 670 -74.35 26.34 10.58
C TYR A 670 -73.77 25.34 11.57
N GLY A 671 -73.76 24.07 11.16
CA GLY A 671 -73.07 23.00 11.86
C GLY A 671 -71.57 23.21 11.80
N ARG A 672 -70.91 23.19 12.96
CA ARG A 672 -69.46 23.08 13.08
C ARG A 672 -69.17 21.83 13.91
N GLY A 673 -68.86 20.73 13.23
CA GLY A 673 -68.42 19.48 13.85
C GLY A 673 -66.89 19.42 13.98
N GLY A 674 -66.43 18.87 15.10
CA GLY A 674 -65.11 18.23 15.33
C GLY A 674 -63.91 19.20 15.37
N ARG A 675 -63.24 19.53 16.47
CA ARG A 675 -62.72 18.78 17.63
C ARG A 675 -61.65 17.71 17.28
N ASN A 676 -60.47 17.93 17.92
CA ASN A 676 -59.34 17.03 18.23
C ASN A 676 -58.22 16.97 17.17
N ALA A 677 -56.91 17.04 17.49
CA ALA A 677 -56.20 16.77 18.73
C ALA A 677 -54.82 17.48 18.80
N SER A 678 -54.36 17.73 20.02
CA SER A 678 -52.95 17.71 20.44
C SER A 678 -52.90 17.20 21.87
#